data_AF-A0A662XW21-F1
#
_entry.id   AF-A0A662XW21-F1
#
_cell.length_a   1.000
_cell.length_b   1.000
_cell.length_c   1.000
_cell.angle_alpha   90.00
_cell.angle_beta   90.00
_cell.angle_gamma   90.00
#
_symmetry.space_group_name_H-M   'P 1'
#
loop_
_entity.id
_entity.type
_entity.pdbx_description
1 polymer ?
#
loop_
_entity_poly.entity_id
_entity_poly.type
_entity_poly.pdbx_seq_one_letter_code
_entity_poly.pdbx_strand_id
1 'polypeptide(L)'
;MATSSAEHGGAAQAQEVLGFWFDGDHTETYRSKWFPPEGSEKQQHTDREVTERFGALLRRAEAGELESWRTASPDRCVALIVVLDQLSRHVYRIRDVAANEEQRRRNDAHALAVVEEDLLARRWHEQLPIPHFVFALMPLRHSPTPERLSAVLATIESRRELQVEHSDLLEKFRRTTTSRLQHLRGGPEADVTGAIADEEILERAFMETDESDMPRNRLYRAMHEYLVQMNAREHSHLGVSLSGGVDSMVVAYLLHQLRAKHGGFTIVAVHLDYGNRAESAAECDYVRRWCARFGMVFHVRRVDEVKRATTRRDDYERVSREIRYSTYAEVMARYGIPGMCFGHHRGDVQENVISNMMKGQSLLNLNGMNASSVVNGVRIWRPLLEFDKGVIFEFAHRYGVPYFKDTTPAWSTRGKLRNTLVPLLRDMYGDGFLNNLSSLGAESTQCAELVDTRVLAPIMRSVGTSEVAVWLDCGLLADQPLFVWKEVFRQVCHSIMGNSMVREKPLHELIQKLERMEAGPHGKAKHKNKDAEVGSWVTLKKGNRSFLTKGKQLIIFRDRFFPRSVYVASQFPIVAGEAYTFGPWEVQTELLEEQHAIVHELRDRKPFTVWDLVRSNGLAYVFPNAPQLVIDCDSRFRVMRAIEKVVTDVMPIVSCVGAFDDVAADDVASKWVHVTLVYHNTASE
;
A
#
# COMPACT_ATOMS: atom_id res chain seq x y z
N MET A 1 -49.42 -38.31 -45.25
CA MET A 1 -48.96 -36.93 -45.58
C MET A 1 -48.73 -36.04 -44.36
N ALA A 2 -49.42 -36.23 -43.22
CA ALA A 2 -49.19 -35.43 -42.00
C ALA A 2 -47.91 -35.77 -41.21
N THR A 3 -47.37 -36.99 -41.33
CA THR A 3 -46.10 -37.40 -40.69
C THR A 3 -44.87 -36.79 -41.37
N SER A 4 -44.91 -36.61 -42.69
CA SER A 4 -43.81 -36.02 -43.48
C SER A 4 -43.58 -34.53 -43.18
N SER A 5 -44.62 -33.75 -42.86
CA SER A 5 -44.49 -32.32 -42.56
C SER A 5 -43.95 -32.05 -41.14
N ALA A 6 -44.35 -32.88 -40.17
CA ALA A 6 -43.83 -32.82 -38.80
C ALA A 6 -42.34 -33.24 -38.73
N GLU A 7 -41.94 -34.28 -39.49
CA GLU A 7 -40.54 -34.71 -39.57
C GLU A 7 -39.63 -33.69 -40.26
N HIS A 8 -40.13 -32.97 -41.29
CA HIS A 8 -39.41 -31.90 -41.95
C HIS A 8 -39.25 -30.66 -41.05
N GLY A 9 -40.30 -30.30 -40.30
CA GLY A 9 -40.24 -29.20 -39.32
C GLY A 9 -39.26 -29.48 -38.19
N GLY A 10 -39.19 -30.71 -37.69
CA GLY A 10 -38.21 -31.12 -36.68
C GLY A 10 -36.76 -31.10 -37.18
N ALA A 11 -36.53 -31.42 -38.46
CA ALA A 11 -35.19 -31.34 -39.08
C ALA A 11 -34.68 -29.90 -39.11
N ALA A 12 -35.53 -28.98 -39.59
CA ALA A 12 -35.20 -27.58 -39.74
C ALA A 12 -34.93 -26.91 -38.38
N GLN A 13 -35.74 -27.23 -37.36
CA GLN A 13 -35.55 -26.70 -36.00
C GLN A 13 -34.25 -27.18 -35.37
N ALA A 14 -33.88 -28.46 -35.54
CA ALA A 14 -32.61 -28.96 -35.04
C ALA A 14 -31.41 -28.31 -35.74
N GLN A 15 -31.50 -28.13 -37.06
CA GLN A 15 -30.46 -27.46 -37.83
C GLN A 15 -30.32 -25.98 -37.45
N GLU A 16 -31.43 -25.29 -37.13
CA GLU A 16 -31.40 -23.92 -36.63
C GLU A 16 -30.67 -23.80 -35.28
N VAL A 17 -30.90 -24.75 -34.36
CA VAL A 17 -30.19 -24.81 -33.07
C VAL A 17 -28.68 -25.00 -33.29
N LEU A 18 -28.30 -25.98 -34.10
CA LEU A 18 -26.89 -26.27 -34.36
C LEU A 18 -26.21 -25.11 -35.09
N GLY A 19 -26.85 -24.54 -36.11
CA GLY A 19 -26.31 -23.41 -36.85
C GLY A 19 -26.15 -22.18 -35.96
N PHE A 20 -27.14 -21.86 -35.12
CA PHE A 20 -27.01 -20.75 -34.17
C PHE A 20 -25.87 -20.94 -33.17
N TRP A 21 -25.70 -22.17 -32.67
CA TRP A 21 -24.77 -22.47 -31.59
C TRP A 21 -23.33 -22.68 -32.07
N PHE A 22 -23.14 -23.24 -33.27
CA PHE A 22 -21.84 -23.69 -33.76
C PHE A 22 -21.32 -22.91 -34.98
N ASP A 23 -22.16 -22.28 -35.80
CA ASP A 23 -21.68 -21.56 -36.99
C ASP A 23 -20.99 -20.23 -36.62
N GLY A 24 -20.02 -19.82 -37.45
CA GLY A 24 -19.25 -18.58 -37.29
C GLY A 24 -17.79 -18.81 -36.88
N ASP A 25 -17.06 -17.73 -36.61
CA ASP A 25 -15.69 -17.83 -36.09
C ASP A 25 -15.72 -18.41 -34.67
N HIS A 26 -15.17 -19.62 -34.51
CA HIS A 26 -15.12 -20.30 -33.22
C HIS A 26 -14.36 -19.51 -32.14
N THR A 27 -13.41 -18.65 -32.50
CA THR A 27 -12.70 -17.79 -31.54
C THR A 27 -13.60 -16.69 -30.99
N GLU A 28 -14.46 -16.13 -31.84
CA GLU A 28 -15.45 -15.14 -31.47
C GLU A 28 -16.59 -15.81 -30.68
N THR A 29 -17.14 -16.91 -31.19
CA THR A 29 -18.17 -17.73 -30.54
C THR A 29 -17.72 -18.20 -29.16
N TYR A 30 -16.44 -18.57 -29.01
CA TYR A 30 -15.85 -18.91 -27.72
C TYR A 30 -15.99 -17.79 -26.68
N ARG A 31 -15.72 -16.54 -27.10
CA ARG A 31 -15.72 -15.35 -26.23
C ARG A 31 -17.10 -14.71 -26.06
N SER A 32 -18.04 -14.98 -26.96
CA SER A 32 -19.37 -14.35 -26.98
C SER A 32 -20.48 -15.29 -26.54
N LYS A 33 -20.50 -16.53 -27.03
CA LYS A 33 -21.62 -17.47 -26.83
C LYS A 33 -21.29 -18.64 -25.90
N TRP A 34 -20.20 -19.35 -26.18
CA TRP A 34 -19.88 -20.61 -25.48
C TRP A 34 -19.41 -20.39 -24.04
N PHE A 35 -18.53 -19.41 -23.81
CA PHE A 35 -17.99 -19.11 -22.49
C PHE A 35 -17.74 -17.61 -22.28
N PRO A 36 -18.77 -16.74 -22.36
CA PRO A 36 -18.60 -15.31 -22.14
C PRO A 36 -18.26 -15.01 -20.66
N PRO A 37 -17.48 -13.95 -20.37
CA PRO A 37 -17.21 -13.52 -19.00
C PRO A 37 -18.50 -13.18 -18.25
N GLU A 38 -18.58 -13.61 -17.00
CA GLU A 38 -19.77 -13.44 -16.15
C GLU A 38 -20.05 -11.95 -15.89
N GLY A 39 -21.31 -11.54 -16.05
CA GLY A 39 -21.77 -10.16 -15.90
C GLY A 39 -21.42 -9.22 -17.07
N SER A 40 -20.72 -9.68 -18.10
CA SER A 40 -20.34 -8.85 -19.25
C SER A 40 -21.54 -8.45 -20.13
N GLU A 41 -21.43 -7.31 -20.83
CA GLU A 41 -22.44 -6.88 -21.81
C GLU A 41 -22.69 -7.94 -22.89
N LYS A 42 -21.65 -8.70 -23.27
CA LYS A 42 -21.73 -9.81 -24.23
C LYS A 42 -22.58 -10.96 -23.69
N GLN A 43 -22.39 -11.36 -22.43
CA GLN A 43 -23.21 -12.39 -21.78
C GLN A 43 -24.69 -11.95 -21.74
N GLN A 44 -24.96 -10.71 -21.32
CA GLN A 44 -26.33 -10.18 -21.25
C GLN A 44 -27.01 -10.06 -22.63
N HIS A 45 -26.24 -9.78 -23.68
CA HIS A 45 -26.74 -9.77 -25.05
C HIS A 45 -27.10 -11.18 -25.52
N THR A 46 -26.19 -12.16 -25.35
CA THR A 46 -26.43 -13.55 -25.73
C THR A 46 -27.58 -14.17 -24.94
N ASP A 47 -27.69 -13.91 -23.64
CA ASP A 47 -28.80 -14.44 -22.83
C ASP A 47 -30.16 -13.96 -23.35
N ARG A 48 -30.26 -12.69 -23.77
CA ARG A 48 -31.49 -12.12 -24.38
C ARG A 48 -31.78 -12.77 -25.73
N GLU A 49 -30.79 -12.85 -26.61
CA GLU A 49 -30.94 -13.45 -27.94
C GLU A 49 -31.40 -14.91 -27.85
N VAL A 50 -30.79 -15.70 -26.96
CA VAL A 50 -31.17 -17.11 -26.75
C VAL A 50 -32.60 -17.22 -26.21
N THR A 51 -32.98 -16.34 -25.27
CA THR A 51 -34.32 -16.33 -24.67
C THR A 51 -35.40 -16.00 -25.70
N GLU A 52 -35.16 -15.00 -26.55
CA GLU A 52 -36.09 -14.57 -27.59
C GLU A 52 -36.24 -15.62 -28.69
N ARG A 53 -35.13 -16.19 -29.17
CA ARG A 53 -35.15 -17.13 -30.31
C ARG A 53 -35.55 -18.55 -29.92
N PHE A 54 -35.06 -19.07 -28.80
CA PHE A 54 -35.19 -20.50 -28.45
C PHE A 54 -36.01 -20.77 -27.20
N GLY A 55 -36.48 -19.74 -26.48
CA GLY A 55 -37.27 -19.93 -25.25
C GLY A 55 -38.56 -20.74 -25.46
N ALA A 56 -39.21 -20.63 -26.63
CA ALA A 56 -40.37 -21.45 -26.96
C ALA A 56 -40.01 -22.90 -27.28
N LEU A 57 -38.87 -23.13 -27.94
CA LEU A 57 -38.37 -24.47 -28.25
C LEU A 57 -37.96 -25.22 -26.97
N LEU A 58 -37.30 -24.54 -26.03
CA LEU A 58 -36.96 -25.09 -24.73
C LEU A 58 -38.20 -25.59 -23.97
N ARG A 59 -39.28 -24.80 -23.91
CA ARG A 59 -40.53 -25.22 -23.25
C ARG A 59 -41.15 -26.47 -23.88
N ARG A 60 -41.04 -26.63 -25.20
CA ARG A 60 -41.49 -27.85 -25.90
C ARG A 60 -40.60 -29.05 -25.58
N ALA A 61 -39.29 -28.85 -25.48
CA ALA A 61 -38.35 -29.88 -25.03
C ALA A 61 -38.67 -30.33 -23.59
N GLU A 62 -38.95 -29.37 -22.70
CA GLU A 62 -39.34 -29.61 -21.29
C GLU A 62 -40.67 -30.35 -21.15
N ALA A 63 -41.59 -30.14 -22.10
CA ALA A 63 -42.86 -30.86 -22.18
C ALA A 63 -42.74 -32.26 -22.82
N GLY A 64 -41.54 -32.68 -23.27
CA GLY A 64 -41.32 -33.96 -23.94
C GLY A 64 -41.81 -34.01 -25.39
N GLU A 65 -42.13 -32.87 -26.00
CA GLU A 65 -42.58 -32.84 -27.41
C GLU A 65 -41.43 -33.13 -28.41
N LEU A 66 -40.18 -33.06 -27.95
CA LEU A 66 -38.99 -33.28 -28.76
C LEU A 66 -38.33 -34.65 -28.52
N GLU A 67 -38.97 -35.60 -27.81
CA GLU A 67 -38.39 -36.93 -27.53
C GLU A 67 -37.98 -37.68 -28.82
N SER A 68 -38.72 -37.47 -29.90
CA SER A 68 -38.39 -38.06 -31.21
C SER A 68 -36.99 -37.66 -31.72
N TRP A 69 -36.43 -36.54 -31.26
CA TRP A 69 -35.09 -36.08 -31.65
C TRP A 69 -33.98 -36.93 -31.05
N ARG A 70 -34.22 -37.57 -29.89
CA ARG A 70 -33.25 -38.44 -29.22
C ARG A 70 -32.75 -39.56 -30.13
N THR A 71 -33.64 -40.04 -31.00
CA THR A 71 -33.41 -41.27 -31.76
C THR A 71 -33.39 -41.10 -33.28
N ALA A 72 -33.74 -39.92 -33.79
CA ALA A 72 -33.89 -39.67 -35.23
C ALA A 72 -32.56 -39.53 -35.99
N SER A 73 -31.59 -38.78 -35.45
CA SER A 73 -30.25 -38.62 -36.05
C SER A 73 -29.24 -38.08 -35.03
N PRO A 74 -27.91 -38.23 -35.27
CA PRO A 74 -26.88 -37.65 -34.40
C PRO A 74 -27.06 -36.15 -34.19
N ASP A 75 -27.30 -35.39 -35.26
CA ASP A 75 -27.47 -33.93 -35.21
C ASP A 75 -28.69 -33.51 -34.39
N ARG A 76 -29.83 -34.21 -34.55
CA ARG A 76 -31.04 -33.93 -33.76
C ARG A 76 -30.85 -34.26 -32.28
N CYS A 77 -30.11 -35.32 -31.99
CA CYS A 77 -29.75 -35.70 -30.62
C CYS A 77 -28.86 -34.62 -29.97
N VAL A 78 -27.82 -34.15 -30.67
CA VAL A 78 -26.97 -33.05 -30.19
C VAL A 78 -27.75 -31.74 -30.03
N ALA A 79 -28.64 -31.41 -30.97
CA ALA A 79 -29.49 -30.22 -30.87
C ALA A 79 -30.38 -30.28 -29.62
N LEU A 80 -30.97 -31.43 -29.32
CA LEU A 80 -31.77 -31.62 -28.10
C LEU A 80 -30.92 -31.44 -26.83
N ILE A 81 -29.70 -32.00 -26.80
CA ILE A 81 -28.75 -31.80 -25.69
C ILE A 81 -28.42 -30.32 -25.51
N VAL A 82 -28.11 -29.59 -26.59
CA VAL A 82 -27.82 -28.16 -26.55
C VAL A 82 -29.01 -27.35 -26.02
N VAL A 83 -30.24 -27.68 -26.44
CA VAL A 83 -31.45 -27.03 -25.92
C VAL A 83 -31.61 -27.25 -24.42
N LEU A 84 -31.53 -28.51 -23.97
CA LEU A 84 -31.78 -28.88 -22.58
C LEU A 84 -30.65 -28.46 -21.63
N ASP A 85 -29.39 -28.50 -22.05
CA ASP A 85 -28.24 -28.19 -21.18
C ASP A 85 -27.70 -26.76 -21.36
N GLN A 86 -27.43 -26.32 -22.59
CA GLN A 86 -26.77 -25.03 -22.82
C GLN A 86 -27.78 -23.89 -22.86
N LEU A 87 -28.78 -23.95 -23.74
CA LEU A 87 -29.75 -22.86 -23.92
C LEU A 87 -30.58 -22.64 -22.65
N SER A 88 -30.95 -23.71 -21.95
CA SER A 88 -31.67 -23.60 -20.67
C SER A 88 -30.91 -22.75 -19.63
N ARG A 89 -29.57 -22.86 -19.57
CA ARG A 89 -28.74 -22.04 -18.66
C ARG A 89 -28.76 -20.56 -19.01
N HIS A 90 -28.89 -20.20 -20.29
CA HIS A 90 -29.05 -18.81 -20.72
C HIS A 90 -30.45 -18.28 -20.40
N VAL A 91 -31.50 -19.05 -20.71
CA VAL A 91 -32.91 -18.66 -20.48
C VAL A 91 -33.20 -18.44 -19.00
N TYR A 92 -32.76 -19.37 -18.15
CA TYR A 92 -33.07 -19.34 -16.71
C TYR A 92 -32.13 -18.44 -15.90
N ARG A 93 -31.09 -17.85 -16.52
CA ARG A 93 -30.23 -16.84 -15.87
C ARG A 93 -30.89 -15.47 -15.79
N ILE A 94 -31.80 -15.13 -16.72
CA ILE A 94 -32.50 -13.83 -16.77
C ILE A 94 -33.75 -13.79 -15.85
N ARG A 95 -34.31 -14.94 -15.47
CA ARG A 95 -35.59 -15.04 -14.73
C ARG A 95 -35.38 -15.31 -13.23
N ASP A 96 -36.43 -15.13 -12.43
CA ASP A 96 -36.47 -15.26 -10.96
C ASP A 96 -35.70 -16.48 -10.40
N VAL A 97 -34.75 -16.24 -9.50
CA VAL A 97 -33.63 -17.15 -9.19
C VAL A 97 -34.08 -18.44 -8.48
N ALA A 98 -35.09 -18.37 -7.62
CA ALA A 98 -35.48 -19.50 -6.77
C ALA A 98 -36.37 -20.56 -7.48
N ALA A 99 -37.30 -20.12 -8.35
CA ALA A 99 -38.16 -21.05 -9.10
C ALA A 99 -37.42 -21.75 -10.25
N ASN A 100 -36.31 -21.15 -10.72
CA ASN A 100 -35.56 -21.63 -11.87
C ASN A 100 -34.58 -22.76 -11.55
N GLU A 101 -34.18 -22.94 -10.29
CA GLU A 101 -33.18 -23.96 -9.92
C GLU A 101 -33.74 -25.38 -10.07
N GLU A 102 -34.99 -25.60 -9.66
CA GLU A 102 -35.66 -26.90 -9.79
C GLU A 102 -35.87 -27.28 -11.26
N GLN A 103 -36.33 -26.34 -12.10
CA GLN A 103 -36.50 -26.60 -13.53
C GLN A 103 -35.16 -26.90 -14.22
N ARG A 104 -34.09 -26.19 -13.86
CA ARG A 104 -32.74 -26.48 -14.37
C ARG A 104 -32.25 -27.87 -13.97
N ARG A 105 -32.52 -28.32 -12.74
CA ARG A 105 -32.16 -29.70 -12.31
C ARG A 105 -32.91 -30.76 -13.14
N ARG A 106 -34.18 -30.53 -13.47
CA ARG A 106 -34.95 -31.42 -14.36
C ARG A 106 -34.36 -31.46 -15.77
N ASN A 107 -33.98 -30.29 -16.30
CA ASN A 107 -33.35 -30.20 -17.62
C ASN A 107 -31.98 -30.90 -17.64
N ASP A 108 -31.18 -30.74 -16.58
CA ASP A 108 -29.88 -31.40 -16.43
C ASP A 108 -30.04 -32.93 -16.37
N ALA A 109 -31.02 -33.43 -15.61
CA ALA A 109 -31.33 -34.86 -15.55
C ALA A 109 -31.82 -35.40 -16.92
N HIS A 110 -32.63 -34.62 -17.64
CA HIS A 110 -33.11 -35.00 -18.96
C HIS A 110 -31.96 -35.02 -19.99
N ALA A 111 -31.16 -33.96 -20.06
CA ALA A 111 -30.00 -33.91 -20.95
C ALA A 111 -29.03 -35.06 -20.67
N LEU A 112 -28.82 -35.40 -19.41
CA LEU A 112 -27.99 -36.53 -18.99
C LEU A 112 -28.54 -37.88 -19.50
N ALA A 113 -29.85 -38.11 -19.39
CA ALA A 113 -30.50 -39.31 -19.92
C ALA A 113 -30.33 -39.42 -21.45
N VAL A 114 -30.50 -38.31 -22.19
CA VAL A 114 -30.26 -38.28 -23.65
C VAL A 114 -28.81 -38.64 -24.00
N VAL A 115 -27.84 -38.17 -23.21
CA VAL A 115 -26.42 -38.48 -23.43
C VAL A 115 -26.13 -39.95 -23.14
N GLU A 116 -26.52 -40.46 -21.97
CA GLU A 116 -26.18 -41.81 -21.52
C GLU A 116 -26.96 -42.90 -22.29
N GLU A 117 -28.28 -42.73 -22.49
CA GLU A 117 -29.17 -43.74 -23.07
C GLU A 117 -29.17 -43.77 -24.60
N ASP A 118 -28.88 -42.64 -25.26
CA ASP A 118 -28.96 -42.54 -26.72
C ASP A 118 -27.60 -42.23 -27.36
N LEU A 119 -26.98 -41.08 -27.03
CA LEU A 119 -25.76 -40.63 -27.71
C LEU A 119 -24.57 -41.57 -27.50
N LEU A 120 -24.32 -41.98 -26.25
CA LEU A 120 -23.23 -42.88 -25.89
C LEU A 120 -23.57 -44.33 -26.29
N ALA A 121 -24.77 -44.80 -25.98
CA ALA A 121 -25.22 -46.17 -26.29
C ALA A 121 -25.16 -46.50 -27.79
N ARG A 122 -25.45 -45.52 -28.66
CA ARG A 122 -25.40 -45.68 -30.13
C ARG A 122 -24.04 -45.33 -30.75
N ARG A 123 -23.06 -44.95 -29.92
CA ARG A 123 -21.73 -44.49 -30.36
C ARG A 123 -21.75 -43.31 -31.34
N TRP A 124 -22.82 -42.51 -31.34
CA TRP A 124 -22.95 -41.35 -32.23
C TRP A 124 -21.92 -40.27 -31.94
N HIS A 125 -21.47 -40.17 -30.68
CA HIS A 125 -20.43 -39.24 -30.26
C HIS A 125 -19.11 -39.41 -31.05
N GLU A 126 -18.78 -40.60 -31.56
CA GLU A 126 -17.51 -40.89 -32.24
C GLU A 126 -17.36 -40.17 -33.59
N GLN A 127 -18.47 -39.83 -34.25
CA GLN A 127 -18.47 -39.28 -35.61
C GLN A 127 -18.78 -37.78 -35.67
N LEU A 128 -19.05 -37.15 -34.52
CA LEU A 128 -19.38 -35.73 -34.46
C LEU A 128 -18.19 -34.80 -34.82
N PRO A 129 -18.43 -33.57 -35.29
CA PRO A 129 -17.41 -32.53 -35.28
C PRO A 129 -16.95 -32.21 -33.84
N ILE A 130 -15.69 -31.77 -33.64
CA ILE A 130 -15.12 -31.48 -32.31
C ILE A 130 -16.01 -30.54 -31.47
N PRO A 131 -16.54 -29.42 -32.00
CA PRO A 131 -17.45 -28.58 -31.23
C PRO A 131 -18.71 -29.33 -30.79
N HIS A 132 -19.36 -30.06 -31.70
CA HIS A 132 -20.58 -30.82 -31.38
C HIS A 132 -20.30 -31.88 -30.32
N PHE A 133 -19.16 -32.56 -30.41
CA PHE A 133 -18.71 -33.54 -29.43
C PHE A 133 -18.53 -32.95 -28.03
N VAL A 134 -17.80 -31.84 -27.91
CA VAL A 134 -17.52 -31.21 -26.61
C VAL A 134 -18.83 -30.82 -25.92
N PHE A 135 -19.74 -30.20 -26.67
CA PHE A 135 -21.02 -29.75 -26.13
C PHE A 135 -22.01 -30.89 -25.87
N ALA A 136 -21.98 -31.97 -26.66
CA ALA A 136 -22.79 -33.15 -26.42
C ALA A 136 -22.38 -33.89 -25.12
N LEU A 137 -21.13 -33.74 -24.66
CA LEU A 137 -20.67 -34.31 -23.39
C LEU A 137 -20.73 -33.33 -22.19
N MET A 138 -21.15 -32.08 -22.38
CA MET A 138 -21.31 -31.11 -21.29
C MET A 138 -22.22 -31.57 -20.15
N PRO A 139 -23.35 -32.26 -20.39
CA PRO A 139 -24.22 -32.73 -19.31
C PRO A 139 -23.51 -33.63 -18.29
N LEU A 140 -22.62 -34.52 -18.76
CA LEU A 140 -21.81 -35.40 -17.88
C LEU A 140 -20.86 -34.61 -16.99
N ARG A 141 -20.41 -33.44 -17.47
CA ARG A 141 -19.55 -32.53 -16.70
C ARG A 141 -20.38 -31.68 -15.72
N HIS A 142 -21.60 -31.30 -16.07
CA HIS A 142 -22.48 -30.54 -15.18
C HIS A 142 -23.06 -31.38 -14.04
N SER A 143 -23.17 -32.71 -14.22
CA SER A 143 -23.58 -33.70 -13.21
C SER A 143 -22.45 -34.71 -12.89
N PRO A 144 -21.32 -34.25 -12.31
CA PRO A 144 -20.07 -35.00 -12.30
C PRO A 144 -20.06 -36.16 -11.28
N THR A 145 -19.61 -37.33 -11.72
CA THR A 145 -19.15 -38.43 -10.85
C THR A 145 -17.76 -38.90 -11.32
N PRO A 146 -16.95 -39.54 -10.45
CA PRO A 146 -15.66 -40.10 -10.87
C PRO A 146 -15.76 -40.99 -12.11
N GLU A 147 -16.83 -41.78 -12.22
CA GLU A 147 -17.11 -42.70 -13.32
C GLU A 147 -17.40 -41.92 -14.60
N ARG A 148 -18.32 -40.94 -14.54
CA ARG A 148 -18.71 -40.12 -15.69
C ARG A 148 -17.54 -39.32 -16.24
N LEU A 149 -16.79 -38.64 -15.38
CA LEU A 149 -15.65 -37.82 -15.84
C LEU A 149 -14.51 -38.70 -16.38
N SER A 150 -14.31 -39.90 -15.82
CA SER A 150 -13.34 -40.86 -16.37
C SER A 150 -13.76 -41.38 -17.74
N ALA A 151 -15.06 -41.67 -17.93
CA ALA A 151 -15.61 -42.07 -19.22
C ALA A 151 -15.42 -40.96 -20.26
N VAL A 152 -15.73 -39.70 -19.91
CA VAL A 152 -15.50 -38.53 -20.78
C VAL A 152 -14.03 -38.41 -21.17
N LEU A 153 -13.09 -38.54 -20.22
CA LEU A 153 -11.66 -38.48 -20.53
C LEU A 153 -11.21 -39.62 -21.45
N ALA A 154 -11.70 -40.84 -21.24
CA ALA A 154 -11.41 -41.97 -22.12
C ALA A 154 -11.90 -41.70 -23.56
N THR A 155 -13.11 -41.14 -23.71
CA THR A 155 -13.64 -40.74 -25.02
C THR A 155 -12.85 -39.60 -25.66
N ILE A 156 -12.33 -38.65 -24.88
CA ILE A 156 -11.49 -37.55 -25.38
C ILE A 156 -10.13 -38.07 -25.89
N GLU A 157 -9.46 -38.94 -25.12
CA GLU A 157 -8.16 -39.49 -25.52
C GLU A 157 -8.29 -40.32 -26.81
N SER A 158 -9.35 -41.13 -26.94
CA SER A 158 -9.64 -41.89 -28.17
C SER A 158 -9.86 -41.00 -29.40
N ARG A 159 -10.34 -39.76 -29.22
CA ARG A 159 -10.62 -38.82 -30.32
C ARG A 159 -9.39 -38.01 -30.73
N ARG A 160 -8.48 -37.76 -29.77
CA ARG A 160 -7.27 -36.94 -29.98
C ARG A 160 -6.32 -37.56 -31.00
N GLU A 161 -6.38 -38.87 -31.18
CA GLU A 161 -5.58 -39.62 -32.17
C GLU A 161 -6.12 -39.50 -33.61
N LEU A 162 -7.35 -38.99 -33.79
CA LEU A 162 -8.08 -39.05 -35.07
C LEU A 162 -8.27 -37.71 -35.79
N GLN A 163 -8.15 -36.54 -35.14
CA GLN A 163 -8.38 -35.22 -35.77
C GLN A 163 -7.48 -34.10 -35.22
N VAL A 164 -6.93 -33.27 -36.12
CA VAL A 164 -5.98 -32.17 -35.82
C VAL A 164 -6.68 -30.79 -35.72
N GLU A 165 -7.82 -30.59 -36.38
CA GLU A 165 -8.59 -29.33 -36.31
C GLU A 165 -9.31 -29.16 -34.95
N HIS A 166 -9.28 -27.94 -34.40
CA HIS A 166 -9.82 -27.57 -33.06
C HIS A 166 -9.13 -28.23 -31.86
N SER A 167 -7.84 -28.57 -31.98
CA SER A 167 -7.02 -29.13 -30.90
C SER A 167 -7.07 -28.32 -29.60
N ASP A 168 -7.12 -26.98 -29.69
CA ASP A 168 -7.17 -26.09 -28.52
C ASP A 168 -8.46 -26.24 -27.69
N LEU A 169 -9.62 -26.39 -28.35
CA LEU A 169 -10.91 -26.58 -27.67
C LEU A 169 -10.95 -27.96 -26.99
N LEU A 170 -10.49 -28.98 -27.69
CA LEU A 170 -10.44 -30.35 -27.18
C LEU A 170 -9.46 -30.48 -26.00
N GLU A 171 -8.27 -29.90 -26.11
CA GLU A 171 -7.25 -29.91 -25.05
C GLU A 171 -7.72 -29.11 -23.83
N LYS A 172 -8.39 -27.97 -24.05
CA LYS A 172 -9.01 -27.20 -22.96
C LYS A 172 -10.12 -28.00 -22.27
N PHE A 173 -10.97 -28.69 -23.03
CA PHE A 173 -12.02 -29.53 -22.48
C PHE A 173 -11.45 -30.71 -21.67
N ARG A 174 -10.42 -31.39 -22.21
CA ARG A 174 -9.65 -32.44 -21.52
C ARG A 174 -9.05 -31.97 -20.20
N ARG A 175 -8.34 -30.84 -20.21
CA ARG A 175 -7.69 -30.26 -19.03
C ARG A 175 -8.70 -29.91 -17.94
N THR A 176 -9.79 -29.23 -18.32
CA THR A 176 -10.84 -28.82 -17.37
C THR A 176 -11.64 -30.01 -16.83
N THR A 177 -11.74 -31.12 -17.59
CA THR A 177 -12.37 -32.37 -17.13
C THR A 177 -11.45 -33.17 -16.22
N THR A 178 -10.15 -33.19 -16.52
CA THR A 178 -9.11 -33.86 -15.71
C THR A 178 -8.98 -33.23 -14.33
N SER A 179 -8.92 -31.90 -14.24
CA SER A 179 -8.92 -31.16 -12.96
C SER A 179 -10.18 -31.48 -12.14
N ARG A 180 -11.36 -31.51 -12.77
CA ARG A 180 -12.62 -31.85 -12.09
C ARG A 180 -12.69 -33.30 -11.60
N LEU A 181 -12.07 -34.25 -12.32
CA LEU A 181 -11.95 -35.65 -11.89
C LEU A 181 -10.95 -35.82 -10.74
N GLN A 182 -9.82 -35.11 -10.78
CA GLN A 182 -8.82 -35.12 -9.71
C GLN A 182 -9.41 -34.61 -8.39
N HIS A 183 -10.20 -33.54 -8.45
CA HIS A 183 -10.98 -33.04 -7.32
C HIS A 183 -11.93 -34.10 -6.72
N LEU A 184 -12.52 -34.98 -7.55
CA LEU A 184 -13.40 -36.06 -7.08
C LEU A 184 -12.66 -37.31 -6.58
N ARG A 185 -11.42 -37.57 -7.01
CA ARG A 185 -10.70 -38.84 -6.78
C ARG A 185 -9.64 -38.82 -5.70
N GLY A 186 -9.15 -37.66 -5.29
CA GLY A 186 -8.12 -37.63 -4.25
C GLY A 186 -7.72 -36.23 -3.84
N GLY A 187 -8.14 -35.85 -2.64
CA GLY A 187 -7.20 -35.32 -1.66
C GLY A 187 -6.90 -36.42 -0.63
N PRO A 188 -5.65 -36.56 -0.12
CA PRO A 188 -5.43 -37.25 1.16
C PRO A 188 -6.24 -36.53 2.23
N GLU A 189 -6.64 -37.23 3.30
CA GLU A 189 -7.34 -36.70 4.48
C GLU A 189 -6.89 -35.26 4.82
N ALA A 190 -7.62 -34.30 4.29
CA ALA A 190 -7.66 -32.94 4.78
C ALA A 190 -8.93 -32.92 5.62
N ASP A 191 -8.75 -32.58 6.88
CA ASP A 191 -9.80 -32.33 7.85
C ASP A 191 -11.04 -31.73 7.19
N VAL A 192 -12.19 -32.24 7.63
CA VAL A 192 -13.51 -31.72 7.32
C VAL A 192 -13.59 -30.24 7.72
N THR A 193 -13.21 -29.35 6.80
CA THR A 193 -13.59 -27.95 6.72
C THR A 193 -13.56 -27.54 5.25
N GLY A 194 -14.62 -26.95 4.71
CA GLY A 194 -14.77 -26.64 3.29
C GLY A 194 -13.68 -25.72 2.70
N ALA A 195 -12.56 -26.30 2.28
CA ALA A 195 -11.44 -25.59 1.67
C ALA A 195 -11.71 -25.29 0.19
N ILE A 196 -11.47 -24.04 -0.19
CA ILE A 196 -11.64 -23.48 -1.54
C ILE A 196 -10.52 -24.01 -2.44
N ALA A 197 -10.86 -24.53 -3.63
CA ALA A 197 -9.91 -25.12 -4.57
C ALA A 197 -9.01 -24.05 -5.22
N ASP A 198 -7.80 -24.45 -5.65
CA ASP A 198 -6.82 -23.55 -6.30
C ASP A 198 -7.41 -22.88 -7.57
N GLU A 199 -8.26 -23.59 -8.32
CA GLU A 199 -8.93 -23.07 -9.52
C GLU A 199 -9.98 -21.98 -9.21
N GLU A 200 -10.49 -21.94 -7.99
CA GLU A 200 -11.46 -20.93 -7.57
C GLU A 200 -10.79 -19.59 -7.27
N ILE A 201 -9.52 -19.62 -6.81
CA ILE A 201 -8.74 -18.43 -6.45
C ILE A 201 -7.82 -17.93 -7.57
N LEU A 202 -7.33 -18.82 -8.44
CA LEU A 202 -6.40 -18.47 -9.51
C LEU A 202 -7.14 -17.94 -10.75
N GLU A 203 -6.63 -16.84 -11.31
CA GLU A 203 -6.95 -16.43 -12.67
C GLU A 203 -6.06 -17.21 -13.66
N ARG A 204 -4.81 -17.46 -13.28
CA ARG A 204 -3.87 -18.26 -14.06
C ARG A 204 -3.04 -19.16 -13.14
N ALA A 205 -3.04 -20.45 -13.46
CA ALA A 205 -2.19 -21.44 -12.79
C ALA A 205 -0.75 -21.39 -13.29
N PHE A 206 0.18 -21.91 -12.47
CA PHE A 206 1.58 -22.01 -12.85
C PHE A 206 1.74 -23.02 -13.98
N MET A 207 2.58 -22.70 -14.96
CA MET A 207 2.93 -23.61 -16.05
C MET A 207 4.45 -23.55 -16.27
N GLU A 208 5.09 -24.71 -16.38
CA GLU A 208 6.47 -24.75 -16.87
C GLU A 208 6.47 -24.39 -18.35
N THR A 209 7.41 -23.54 -18.75
CA THR A 209 7.53 -23.03 -20.12
C THR A 209 8.99 -23.01 -20.53
N ASP A 210 9.25 -22.84 -21.82
CA ASP A 210 10.61 -22.58 -22.29
C ASP A 210 11.05 -21.17 -21.89
N GLU A 211 12.09 -21.09 -21.08
CA GLU A 211 12.65 -19.86 -20.51
C GLU A 211 13.92 -19.39 -21.26
N SER A 212 14.32 -20.07 -22.34
CA SER A 212 15.56 -19.80 -23.06
C SER A 212 15.66 -18.36 -23.62
N ASP A 213 14.53 -17.75 -23.94
CA ASP A 213 14.44 -16.37 -24.44
C ASP A 213 14.33 -15.31 -23.33
N MET A 214 14.18 -15.70 -22.06
CA MET A 214 13.93 -14.79 -20.94
C MET A 214 14.99 -13.70 -20.76
N PRO A 215 16.31 -13.95 -20.94
CA PRO A 215 17.32 -12.90 -20.88
C PRO A 215 17.16 -11.78 -21.91
N ARG A 216 16.37 -12.02 -22.98
CA ARG A 216 16.04 -11.00 -23.99
C ARG A 216 14.82 -10.17 -23.61
N ASN A 217 14.02 -10.62 -22.65
CA ASN A 217 12.82 -9.91 -22.20
C ASN A 217 13.18 -8.59 -21.48
N ARG A 218 12.41 -7.54 -21.77
CA ARG A 218 12.61 -6.21 -21.17
C ARG A 218 12.49 -6.18 -19.64
N LEU A 219 11.56 -6.94 -19.04
CA LEU A 219 11.42 -6.98 -17.58
C LEU A 219 12.60 -7.68 -16.92
N TYR A 220 13.12 -8.75 -17.54
CA TYR A 220 14.31 -9.43 -17.06
C TYR A 220 15.52 -8.49 -17.07
N ARG A 221 15.74 -7.76 -18.17
CA ARG A 221 16.85 -6.80 -18.30
C ARG A 221 16.72 -5.65 -17.29
N ALA A 222 15.53 -5.07 -17.17
CA ALA A 222 15.29 -3.98 -16.23
C ALA A 222 15.46 -4.42 -14.77
N MET A 223 14.94 -5.60 -14.40
CA MET A 223 15.20 -6.16 -13.06
C MET A 223 16.69 -6.43 -12.85
N HIS A 224 17.40 -6.95 -13.87
CA HIS A 224 18.82 -7.18 -13.78
C HIS A 224 19.60 -5.89 -13.50
N GLU A 225 19.34 -4.83 -14.26
CA GLU A 225 19.92 -3.50 -14.09
C GLU A 225 19.58 -2.89 -12.73
N TYR A 226 18.32 -3.01 -12.32
CA TYR A 226 17.85 -2.54 -11.02
C TYR A 226 18.60 -3.23 -9.86
N LEU A 227 18.79 -4.55 -9.94
CA LEU A 227 19.55 -5.29 -8.93
C LEU A 227 21.05 -4.93 -8.93
N VAL A 228 21.62 -4.56 -10.07
CA VAL A 228 22.98 -3.99 -10.12
C VAL A 228 23.03 -2.64 -9.40
N GLN A 229 22.09 -1.73 -9.68
CA GLN A 229 22.02 -0.42 -9.04
C GLN A 229 21.84 -0.49 -7.52
N MET A 230 21.13 -1.51 -7.04
CA MET A 230 20.89 -1.73 -5.61
C MET A 230 21.96 -2.61 -4.94
N ASN A 231 23.09 -2.89 -5.61
CA ASN A 231 24.18 -3.74 -5.11
C ASN A 231 23.70 -5.10 -4.56
N ALA A 232 22.73 -5.73 -5.22
CA ALA A 232 22.10 -6.98 -4.75
C ALA A 232 23.11 -8.11 -4.44
N ARG A 233 24.26 -8.11 -5.13
CA ARG A 233 25.36 -9.07 -4.93
C ARG A 233 26.02 -9.01 -3.55
N GLU A 234 25.92 -7.88 -2.85
CA GLU A 234 26.51 -7.69 -1.52
C GLU A 234 25.59 -8.18 -0.40
N HIS A 235 24.38 -8.62 -0.74
CA HIS A 235 23.35 -8.97 0.22
C HIS A 235 23.03 -10.47 0.17
N SER A 236 22.94 -11.11 1.33
CA SER A 236 22.58 -12.52 1.46
C SER A 236 21.08 -12.78 1.29
N HIS A 237 20.24 -11.76 1.53
CA HIS A 237 18.78 -11.86 1.47
C HIS A 237 18.16 -10.66 0.78
N LEU A 238 17.14 -10.90 -0.04
CA LEU A 238 16.28 -9.86 -0.61
C LEU A 238 14.82 -10.13 -0.25
N GLY A 239 14.07 -9.07 0.07
CA GLY A 239 12.65 -9.16 0.44
C GLY A 239 11.73 -8.88 -0.73
N VAL A 240 10.58 -9.56 -0.79
CA VAL A 240 9.48 -9.22 -1.69
C VAL A 240 8.14 -9.23 -0.96
N SER A 241 7.35 -8.17 -1.14
CA SER A 241 5.95 -8.14 -0.68
C SER A 241 5.08 -8.92 -1.65
N LEU A 242 4.62 -10.10 -1.23
CA LEU A 242 3.95 -11.07 -2.10
C LEU A 242 2.45 -11.14 -1.79
N SER A 243 1.63 -10.47 -2.60
CA SER A 243 0.16 -10.47 -2.43
C SER A 243 -0.53 -11.60 -3.19
N GLY A 244 0.17 -12.26 -4.13
CA GLY A 244 -0.41 -13.25 -5.04
C GLY A 244 -1.04 -12.65 -6.31
N GLY A 245 -1.11 -11.31 -6.40
CA GLY A 245 -1.43 -10.62 -7.64
C GLY A 245 -0.27 -10.67 -8.65
N VAL A 246 -0.60 -10.53 -9.93
CA VAL A 246 0.35 -10.72 -11.06
C VAL A 246 1.66 -9.95 -10.89
N ASP A 247 1.62 -8.69 -10.44
CA ASP A 247 2.83 -7.88 -10.33
C ASP A 247 3.79 -8.45 -9.29
N SER A 248 3.28 -8.82 -8.12
CA SER A 248 4.10 -9.36 -7.04
C SER A 248 4.68 -10.73 -7.38
N MET A 249 3.91 -11.57 -8.07
CA MET A 249 4.33 -12.90 -8.52
C MET A 249 5.42 -12.78 -9.59
N VAL A 250 5.28 -11.85 -10.55
CA VAL A 250 6.31 -11.57 -11.55
C VAL A 250 7.59 -11.03 -10.91
N VAL A 251 7.50 -10.10 -9.94
CA VAL A 251 8.68 -9.63 -9.21
C VAL A 251 9.39 -10.79 -8.51
N ALA A 252 8.67 -11.61 -7.74
CA ALA A 252 9.25 -12.73 -7.02
C ALA A 252 9.92 -13.74 -7.96
N TYR A 253 9.29 -14.03 -9.10
CA TYR A 253 9.83 -14.95 -10.09
C TYR A 253 11.05 -14.37 -10.82
N LEU A 254 11.06 -13.08 -11.18
CA LEU A 254 12.24 -12.41 -11.74
C LEU A 254 13.43 -12.42 -10.76
N LEU A 255 13.19 -12.19 -9.46
CA LEU A 255 14.22 -12.31 -8.44
C LEU A 255 14.80 -13.74 -8.39
N HIS A 256 13.94 -14.75 -8.48
CA HIS A 256 14.37 -16.16 -8.51
C HIS A 256 15.28 -16.43 -9.71
N GLN A 257 14.89 -15.98 -10.90
CA GLN A 257 15.63 -16.17 -12.14
C GLN A 257 16.98 -15.45 -12.15
N LEU A 258 17.09 -14.34 -11.42
CA LEU A 258 18.31 -13.52 -11.37
C LEU A 258 19.23 -13.82 -10.19
N ARG A 259 18.77 -14.58 -9.17
CA ARG A 259 19.53 -14.81 -7.94
C ARG A 259 20.93 -15.40 -8.19
N ALA A 260 21.04 -16.37 -9.09
CA ALA A 260 22.31 -17.04 -9.39
C ALA A 260 23.33 -16.07 -10.01
N LYS A 261 22.87 -15.12 -10.82
CA LYS A 261 23.71 -14.07 -11.43
C LYS A 261 24.17 -13.01 -10.41
N HIS A 262 23.54 -12.97 -9.25
CA HIS A 262 23.71 -11.94 -8.23
C HIS A 262 24.12 -12.52 -6.86
N GLY A 263 25.05 -13.46 -6.84
CA GLY A 263 25.63 -13.98 -5.60
C GLY A 263 24.79 -15.02 -4.86
N GLY A 264 23.64 -15.43 -5.43
CA GLY A 264 22.84 -16.52 -4.89
C GLY A 264 22.04 -16.16 -3.64
N PHE A 265 21.59 -14.90 -3.51
CA PHE A 265 20.79 -14.46 -2.37
C PHE A 265 19.52 -15.31 -2.15
N THR A 266 19.09 -15.39 -0.90
CA THR A 266 17.82 -16.01 -0.50
C THR A 266 16.69 -14.99 -0.62
N ILE A 267 15.58 -15.39 -1.23
CA ILE A 267 14.39 -14.54 -1.35
C ILE A 267 13.50 -14.77 -0.13
N VAL A 268 13.12 -13.69 0.54
CA VAL A 268 12.16 -13.68 1.64
C VAL A 268 10.87 -13.06 1.17
N ALA A 269 9.86 -13.89 0.91
CA ALA A 269 8.53 -13.47 0.51
C ALA A 269 7.67 -13.17 1.75
N VAL A 270 7.15 -11.95 1.84
CA VAL A 270 6.28 -11.51 2.93
C VAL A 270 4.84 -11.38 2.44
N HIS A 271 3.95 -12.19 2.99
CA HIS A 271 2.52 -12.18 2.71
C HIS A 271 1.73 -11.67 3.91
N LEU A 272 0.77 -10.77 3.67
CA LEU A 272 -0.17 -10.30 4.68
C LEU A 272 -1.55 -10.86 4.38
N ASP A 273 -1.98 -11.80 5.21
CA ASP A 273 -3.32 -12.38 5.13
C ASP A 273 -4.27 -11.54 5.97
N TYR A 274 -5.12 -10.75 5.31
CA TYR A 274 -6.06 -9.87 6.00
C TYR A 274 -7.35 -10.57 6.46
N GLY A 275 -7.57 -11.85 6.12
CA GLY A 275 -8.74 -12.61 6.56
C GLY A 275 -10.10 -11.97 6.24
N ASN A 276 -10.17 -11.09 5.24
CA ASN A 276 -11.40 -10.36 4.87
C ASN A 276 -12.33 -11.17 3.94
N ARG A 277 -11.83 -12.26 3.39
CA ARG A 277 -12.44 -13.09 2.36
C ARG A 277 -12.29 -14.56 2.73
N ALA A 278 -13.25 -15.39 2.34
CA ALA A 278 -13.17 -16.83 2.61
C ALA A 278 -11.98 -17.47 1.89
N GLU A 279 -11.66 -16.97 0.70
CA GLU A 279 -10.56 -17.39 -0.17
C GLU A 279 -9.17 -17.06 0.41
N SER A 280 -9.07 -16.13 1.37
CA SER A 280 -7.79 -15.58 1.85
C SER A 280 -6.85 -16.66 2.40
N ALA A 281 -7.41 -17.67 3.08
CA ALA A 281 -6.65 -18.79 3.60
C ALA A 281 -6.10 -19.68 2.47
N ALA A 282 -6.92 -19.99 1.46
CA ALA A 282 -6.51 -20.77 0.30
C ALA A 282 -5.43 -20.04 -0.53
N GLU A 283 -5.57 -18.72 -0.69
CA GLU A 283 -4.56 -17.86 -1.34
C GLU A 283 -3.22 -17.91 -0.58
N CYS A 284 -3.25 -17.77 0.74
CA CYS A 284 -2.05 -17.87 1.59
C CYS A 284 -1.36 -19.24 1.43
N ASP A 285 -2.15 -20.32 1.44
CA ASP A 285 -1.65 -21.69 1.30
C ASP A 285 -1.05 -21.96 -0.09
N TYR A 286 -1.66 -21.41 -1.14
CA TYR A 286 -1.11 -21.47 -2.49
C TYR A 286 0.23 -20.73 -2.60
N VAL A 287 0.32 -19.50 -2.11
CA VAL A 287 1.58 -18.74 -2.15
C VAL A 287 2.67 -19.43 -1.33
N ARG A 288 2.33 -20.02 -0.18
CA ARG A 288 3.29 -20.82 0.62
C ARG A 288 3.88 -21.97 -0.19
N ARG A 289 3.04 -22.78 -0.84
CA ARG A 289 3.49 -23.89 -1.71
C ARG A 289 4.32 -23.40 -2.89
N TRP A 290 3.91 -22.29 -3.51
CA TRP A 290 4.64 -21.69 -4.62
C TRP A 290 6.03 -21.20 -4.18
N CYS A 291 6.15 -20.51 -3.05
CA CYS A 291 7.44 -20.11 -2.48
C CYS A 291 8.34 -21.32 -2.17
N ALA A 292 7.78 -22.37 -1.57
CA ALA A 292 8.53 -23.60 -1.28
C ALA A 292 9.11 -24.23 -2.55
N ARG A 293 8.34 -24.28 -3.65
CA ARG A 293 8.79 -24.79 -4.95
C ARG A 293 10.03 -24.07 -5.49
N PHE A 294 10.16 -22.76 -5.25
CA PHE A 294 11.29 -21.96 -5.74
C PHE A 294 12.40 -21.74 -4.70
N GLY A 295 12.31 -22.39 -3.53
CA GLY A 295 13.26 -22.24 -2.43
C GLY A 295 13.28 -20.82 -1.85
N MET A 296 12.11 -20.18 -1.78
CA MET A 296 11.93 -18.89 -1.13
C MET A 296 11.48 -19.08 0.32
N VAL A 297 12.02 -18.28 1.24
CA VAL A 297 11.52 -18.22 2.62
C VAL A 297 10.17 -17.52 2.61
N PHE A 298 9.13 -18.21 3.07
CA PHE A 298 7.78 -17.65 3.15
C PHE A 298 7.48 -17.17 4.58
N HIS A 299 7.28 -15.87 4.73
CA HIS A 299 6.83 -15.25 5.98
C HIS A 299 5.39 -14.76 5.80
N VAL A 300 4.48 -15.24 6.65
CA VAL A 300 3.10 -14.80 6.67
C VAL A 300 2.76 -14.11 7.97
N ARG A 301 2.06 -12.98 7.88
CA ARG A 301 1.37 -12.38 9.02
C ARG A 301 -0.13 -12.35 8.73
N ARG A 302 -0.87 -13.15 9.50
CA ARG A 302 -2.32 -13.07 9.56
C ARG A 302 -2.73 -11.85 10.37
N VAL A 303 -3.67 -11.07 9.86
CA VAL A 303 -4.17 -9.84 10.50
C VAL A 303 -5.56 -10.12 11.04
N ASP A 304 -5.67 -10.26 12.36
CA ASP A 304 -6.92 -10.50 13.06
C ASP A 304 -7.37 -9.26 13.87
N GLU A 305 -6.50 -8.27 14.01
CA GLU A 305 -6.70 -7.04 14.80
C GLU A 305 -7.72 -6.09 14.19
N VAL A 306 -7.92 -6.13 12.87
CA VAL A 306 -8.84 -5.27 12.14
C VAL A 306 -9.55 -6.03 11.02
N LYS A 307 -10.84 -5.76 10.84
CA LYS A 307 -11.64 -6.33 9.74
C LYS A 307 -12.45 -5.24 9.05
N ARG A 308 -12.57 -5.32 7.71
CA ARG A 308 -13.28 -4.31 6.91
C ARG A 308 -14.74 -4.13 7.32
N ALA A 309 -15.39 -5.19 7.80
CA ALA A 309 -16.81 -5.18 8.16
C ALA A 309 -17.10 -4.51 9.51
N THR A 310 -16.14 -4.51 10.45
CA THR A 310 -16.39 -4.13 11.85
C THR A 310 -15.58 -2.90 12.29
N THR A 311 -14.53 -2.55 11.57
CA THR A 311 -13.69 -1.39 11.90
C THR A 311 -14.10 -0.18 11.04
N ARG A 312 -14.15 1.01 11.64
CA ARG A 312 -14.30 2.26 10.88
C ARG A 312 -13.22 2.33 9.79
N ARG A 313 -13.59 2.81 8.60
CA ARG A 313 -12.72 2.76 7.42
C ARG A 313 -11.37 3.44 7.64
N ASP A 314 -11.36 4.65 8.19
CA ASP A 314 -10.12 5.40 8.40
C ASP A 314 -9.18 4.67 9.38
N ASP A 315 -9.76 4.06 10.43
CA ASP A 315 -9.01 3.25 11.39
C ASP A 315 -8.49 1.96 10.76
N TYR A 316 -9.30 1.30 9.93
CA TYR A 316 -8.87 0.12 9.18
C TYR A 316 -7.69 0.44 8.26
N GLU A 317 -7.78 1.51 7.45
CA GLU A 317 -6.71 1.91 6.52
C GLU A 317 -5.42 2.29 7.29
N ARG A 318 -5.54 3.01 8.41
CA ARG A 318 -4.41 3.38 9.26
C ARG A 318 -3.75 2.16 9.92
N VAL A 319 -4.51 1.35 10.64
CA VAL A 319 -4.00 0.19 11.39
C VAL A 319 -3.47 -0.89 10.45
N SER A 320 -4.16 -1.20 9.35
CA SER A 320 -3.67 -2.17 8.36
C SER A 320 -2.37 -1.72 7.67
N ARG A 321 -2.17 -0.41 7.53
CA ARG A 321 -0.90 0.17 7.05
C ARG A 321 0.19 0.06 8.11
N GLU A 322 -0.10 0.41 9.37
CA GLU A 322 0.85 0.26 10.49
C GLU A 322 1.34 -1.19 10.60
N ILE A 323 0.42 -2.16 10.67
CA ILE A 323 0.73 -3.60 10.73
C ILE A 323 1.59 -4.03 9.54
N ARG A 324 1.25 -3.58 8.33
CA ARG A 324 1.99 -3.92 7.12
C ARG A 324 3.45 -3.48 7.22
N TYR A 325 3.68 -2.22 7.57
CA TYR A 325 5.02 -1.65 7.60
C TYR A 325 5.84 -2.11 8.80
N SER A 326 5.22 -2.33 9.96
CA SER A 326 5.91 -2.94 11.10
C SER A 326 6.35 -4.38 10.80
N THR A 327 5.50 -5.17 10.14
CA THR A 327 5.85 -6.53 9.70
C THR A 327 7.04 -6.51 8.74
N TYR A 328 7.05 -5.59 7.76
CA TYR A 328 8.21 -5.47 6.87
C TYR A 328 9.48 -5.07 7.62
N ALA A 329 9.40 -4.11 8.54
CA ALA A 329 10.55 -3.68 9.34
C ALA A 329 11.13 -4.83 10.17
N GLU A 330 10.26 -5.61 10.83
CA GLU A 330 10.65 -6.79 11.61
C GLU A 330 11.35 -7.84 10.74
N VAL A 331 10.76 -8.20 9.61
CA VAL A 331 11.33 -9.19 8.69
C VAL A 331 12.66 -8.69 8.10
N MET A 332 12.72 -7.41 7.73
CA MET A 332 13.96 -6.83 7.20
C MET A 332 15.09 -6.85 8.22
N ALA A 333 14.80 -6.50 9.47
CA ALA A 333 15.76 -6.56 10.56
C ALA A 333 16.23 -8.01 10.82
N ARG A 334 15.30 -8.97 10.83
CA ARG A 334 15.60 -10.39 11.09
C ARG A 334 16.54 -11.02 10.06
N TYR A 335 16.37 -10.70 8.78
CA TYR A 335 17.14 -11.31 7.68
C TYR A 335 18.22 -10.39 7.10
N GLY A 336 18.41 -9.19 7.66
CA GLY A 336 19.36 -8.20 7.12
C GLY A 336 19.03 -7.75 5.69
N ILE A 337 17.73 -7.63 5.37
CA ILE A 337 17.27 -7.27 4.02
C ILE A 337 17.45 -5.75 3.82
N PRO A 338 18.14 -5.31 2.74
CA PRO A 338 18.39 -3.89 2.48
C PRO A 338 17.14 -3.13 2.04
N GLY A 339 16.21 -3.79 1.34
CA GLY A 339 14.97 -3.20 0.84
C GLY A 339 13.92 -4.25 0.47
N MET A 340 12.65 -3.89 0.61
CA MET A 340 11.50 -4.73 0.27
C MET A 340 11.02 -4.42 -1.15
N CYS A 341 11.05 -5.40 -2.05
CA CYS A 341 10.55 -5.28 -3.42
C CYS A 341 9.02 -5.29 -3.47
N PHE A 342 8.44 -4.38 -4.26
CA PHE A 342 7.00 -4.27 -4.51
C PHE A 342 6.71 -4.33 -6.01
N GLY A 343 5.61 -4.97 -6.37
CA GLY A 343 5.08 -5.00 -7.74
C GLY A 343 4.34 -3.72 -8.14
N HIS A 344 4.87 -2.54 -7.79
CA HIS A 344 4.29 -1.29 -8.27
C HIS A 344 4.71 -1.02 -9.72
N HIS A 345 3.78 -0.54 -10.53
CA HIS A 345 3.96 -0.32 -11.96
C HIS A 345 3.44 1.08 -12.40
N ARG A 346 3.56 1.43 -13.68
CA ARG A 346 3.27 2.78 -14.20
C ARG A 346 1.83 3.24 -13.94
N GLY A 347 0.88 2.31 -13.97
CA GLY A 347 -0.52 2.57 -13.63
C GLY A 347 -0.72 3.00 -12.17
N ASP A 348 0.11 2.50 -11.24
CA ASP A 348 0.06 2.92 -9.83
C ASP A 348 0.54 4.37 -9.66
N VAL A 349 1.54 4.78 -10.45
CA VAL A 349 2.00 6.19 -10.49
C VAL A 349 0.87 7.08 -10.97
N GLN A 350 0.19 6.70 -12.05
CA GLN A 350 -0.93 7.46 -12.63
C GLN A 350 -2.10 7.59 -11.62
N GLU A 351 -2.46 6.49 -10.94
CA GLU A 351 -3.43 6.49 -9.85
C GLU A 351 -3.01 7.44 -8.72
N ASN A 352 -1.73 7.44 -8.35
CA ASN A 352 -1.19 8.26 -7.28
C ASN A 352 -1.19 9.75 -7.63
N VAL A 353 -0.83 10.12 -8.86
CA VAL A 353 -0.89 11.51 -9.35
C VAL A 353 -2.30 12.07 -9.22
N ILE A 354 -3.31 11.32 -9.69
CA ILE A 354 -4.73 11.73 -9.56
C ILE A 354 -5.11 11.85 -8.08
N SER A 355 -4.74 10.85 -7.26
CA SER A 355 -5.08 10.87 -5.82
C SER A 355 -4.44 12.04 -5.10
N ASN A 356 -3.16 12.34 -5.37
CA ASN A 356 -2.40 13.41 -4.74
C ASN A 356 -2.93 14.78 -5.15
N MET A 357 -3.28 14.96 -6.42
CA MET A 357 -3.94 16.18 -6.90
C MET A 357 -5.27 16.43 -6.16
N MET A 358 -6.14 15.41 -6.07
CA MET A 358 -7.44 15.54 -5.39
C MET A 358 -7.33 15.73 -3.87
N LYS A 359 -6.23 15.28 -3.26
CA LYS A 359 -5.92 15.50 -1.84
C LYS A 359 -5.21 16.82 -1.57
N GLY A 360 -4.98 17.65 -2.59
CA GLY A 360 -4.28 18.93 -2.46
C GLY A 360 -2.82 18.78 -2.02
N GLN A 361 -2.14 17.70 -2.44
CA GLN A 361 -0.70 17.53 -2.19
C GLN A 361 0.10 18.57 -2.98
N SER A 362 1.33 18.85 -2.50
CA SER A 362 2.24 19.80 -3.14
C SER A 362 2.57 19.39 -4.58
N LEU A 363 2.77 20.40 -5.44
CA LEU A 363 3.21 20.22 -6.83
C LEU A 363 4.56 19.51 -6.95
N LEU A 364 5.39 19.49 -5.90
CA LEU A 364 6.67 18.76 -5.85
C LEU A 364 6.50 17.29 -5.45
N ASN A 365 5.28 16.86 -5.14
CA ASN A 365 5.01 15.52 -4.64
C ASN A 365 3.76 14.92 -5.31
N LEU A 366 3.52 15.26 -6.58
CA LEU A 366 2.39 14.70 -7.32
C LEU A 366 2.64 13.23 -7.65
N ASN A 367 3.85 12.88 -8.09
CA ASN A 367 4.22 11.51 -8.40
C ASN A 367 4.12 10.62 -7.15
N GLY A 368 4.79 11.01 -6.07
CA GLY A 368 4.75 10.33 -4.78
C GLY A 368 5.30 8.89 -4.77
N MET A 369 5.79 8.36 -5.89
CA MET A 369 6.47 7.07 -5.96
C MET A 369 7.78 7.19 -6.75
N ASN A 370 8.89 6.83 -6.09
CA ASN A 370 10.19 6.70 -6.73
C ASN A 370 10.59 5.22 -6.82
N ALA A 371 11.54 4.93 -7.71
CA ALA A 371 12.15 3.62 -7.89
C ALA A 371 12.65 3.02 -6.56
N SER A 372 13.17 3.86 -5.65
CA SER A 372 13.52 3.54 -4.27
C SER A 372 13.03 4.66 -3.35
N SER A 373 12.41 4.32 -2.21
CA SER A 373 12.02 5.29 -1.20
C SER A 373 11.93 4.68 0.19
N VAL A 374 12.03 5.51 1.24
CA VAL A 374 11.77 5.10 2.63
C VAL A 374 10.35 5.51 3.01
N VAL A 375 9.53 4.56 3.44
CA VAL A 375 8.13 4.76 3.83
C VAL A 375 7.89 4.12 5.17
N ASN A 376 7.45 4.88 6.17
CA ASN A 376 7.26 4.41 7.55
C ASN A 376 8.50 3.67 8.09
N GLY A 377 9.71 4.19 7.81
CA GLY A 377 10.98 3.57 8.21
C GLY A 377 11.43 2.37 7.37
N VAL A 378 10.63 1.91 6.42
CA VAL A 378 10.92 0.75 5.56
C VAL A 378 11.44 1.21 4.21
N ARG A 379 12.62 0.71 3.79
CA ARG A 379 13.13 0.92 2.43
C ARG A 379 12.35 0.05 1.45
N ILE A 380 11.69 0.69 0.49
CA ILE A 380 10.89 0.05 -0.56
C ILE A 380 11.63 0.15 -1.89
N TRP A 381 11.66 -0.96 -2.62
CA TRP A 381 12.17 -1.09 -3.97
C TRP A 381 11.02 -1.36 -4.96
N ARG A 382 10.95 -0.62 -6.06
CA ARG A 382 9.89 -0.71 -7.09
C ARG A 382 10.48 -0.94 -8.48
N PRO A 383 11.00 -2.14 -8.77
CA PRO A 383 11.71 -2.42 -10.03
C PRO A 383 10.82 -2.33 -11.27
N LEU A 384 9.48 -2.45 -11.13
CA LEU A 384 8.55 -2.45 -12.26
C LEU A 384 7.88 -1.10 -12.52
N LEU A 385 8.29 -0.02 -11.82
CA LEU A 385 7.56 1.25 -11.75
C LEU A 385 7.34 1.93 -13.11
N GLU A 386 8.25 1.74 -14.04
CA GLU A 386 8.21 2.37 -15.37
C GLU A 386 7.39 1.57 -16.40
N PHE A 387 6.96 0.36 -16.05
CA PHE A 387 6.30 -0.55 -16.99
C PHE A 387 4.78 -0.46 -16.92
N ASP A 388 4.13 -0.62 -18.07
CA ASP A 388 2.68 -0.82 -18.11
C ASP A 388 2.29 -2.18 -17.57
N LYS A 389 1.05 -2.25 -17.09
CA LYS A 389 0.43 -3.50 -16.65
C LYS A 389 0.45 -4.58 -17.74
N GLY A 390 0.25 -4.19 -19.01
CA GLY A 390 0.23 -5.12 -20.14
C GLY A 390 1.55 -5.89 -20.30
N VAL A 391 2.69 -5.23 -20.03
CA VAL A 391 4.02 -5.85 -20.07
C VAL A 391 4.16 -6.96 -19.04
N ILE A 392 3.62 -6.72 -17.84
CA ILE A 392 3.68 -7.64 -16.71
C ILE A 392 2.80 -8.87 -17.00
N PHE A 393 1.61 -8.66 -17.57
CA PHE A 393 0.76 -9.76 -18.03
C PHE A 393 1.40 -10.58 -19.14
N GLU A 394 1.98 -9.94 -20.16
CA GLU A 394 2.70 -10.60 -21.25
C GLU A 394 3.81 -11.51 -20.70
N PHE A 395 4.62 -11.00 -19.76
CA PHE A 395 5.65 -11.78 -19.09
C PHE A 395 5.06 -12.97 -18.31
N ALA A 396 4.04 -12.72 -17.48
CA ALA A 396 3.41 -13.78 -16.70
C ALA A 396 2.81 -14.86 -17.61
N HIS A 397 2.27 -14.47 -18.76
CA HIS A 397 1.66 -15.39 -19.70
C HIS A 397 2.71 -16.20 -20.47
N ARG A 398 3.78 -15.55 -20.92
CA ARG A 398 4.88 -16.18 -21.65
C ARG A 398 5.61 -17.21 -20.79
N TYR A 399 5.89 -16.87 -19.53
CA TYR A 399 6.71 -17.68 -18.62
C TYR A 399 5.90 -18.47 -17.58
N GLY A 400 4.57 -18.55 -17.75
CA GLY A 400 3.69 -19.37 -16.92
C GLY A 400 3.63 -18.97 -15.44
N VAL A 401 3.84 -17.68 -15.11
CA VAL A 401 3.75 -17.18 -13.74
C VAL A 401 2.28 -17.13 -13.28
N PRO A 402 1.91 -17.76 -12.15
CA PRO A 402 0.54 -17.78 -11.65
C PRO A 402 0.15 -16.46 -10.99
N TYR A 403 -1.15 -16.20 -10.94
CA TYR A 403 -1.70 -15.10 -10.16
C TYR A 403 -3.19 -15.30 -9.85
N PHE A 404 -3.63 -14.68 -8.75
CA PHE A 404 -5.02 -14.70 -8.31
C PHE A 404 -5.92 -13.77 -9.11
N LYS A 405 -7.23 -14.02 -9.03
CA LYS A 405 -8.28 -13.13 -9.58
C LYS A 405 -8.18 -11.73 -8.97
N ASP A 406 -8.47 -10.69 -9.75
CA ASP A 406 -8.48 -9.33 -9.23
C ASP A 406 -9.71 -9.11 -8.33
N THR A 407 -9.47 -9.09 -7.02
CA THR A 407 -10.52 -8.86 -6.02
C THR A 407 -10.54 -7.41 -5.51
N THR A 408 -10.02 -6.44 -6.28
CA THR A 408 -10.06 -5.02 -5.91
C THR A 408 -11.52 -4.58 -5.74
N PRO A 409 -11.96 -4.17 -4.54
CA PRO A 409 -13.38 -3.88 -4.32
C PRO A 409 -13.84 -2.65 -5.12
N ALA A 410 -14.94 -2.77 -5.85
CA ALA A 410 -15.48 -1.70 -6.69
C ALA A 410 -15.82 -0.42 -5.90
N TRP A 411 -16.21 -0.55 -4.63
CA TRP A 411 -16.52 0.59 -3.75
C TRP A 411 -15.27 1.36 -3.28
N SER A 412 -14.08 0.77 -3.36
CA SER A 412 -12.84 1.38 -2.89
C SER A 412 -12.44 2.56 -3.78
N THR A 413 -11.67 3.52 -3.26
CA THR A 413 -11.18 4.65 -4.07
C THR A 413 -10.41 4.15 -5.30
N ARG A 414 -9.61 3.09 -5.14
CA ARG A 414 -8.87 2.46 -6.23
C ARG A 414 -9.79 1.77 -7.24
N GLY A 415 -10.78 1.03 -6.76
CA GLY A 415 -11.80 0.38 -7.61
C GLY A 415 -12.58 1.40 -8.43
N LYS A 416 -13.06 2.49 -7.82
CA LYS A 416 -13.73 3.59 -8.52
C LYS A 416 -12.83 4.28 -9.54
N LEU A 417 -11.55 4.48 -9.20
CA LEU A 417 -10.60 5.10 -10.11
C LEU A 417 -10.38 4.22 -11.36
N ARG A 418 -10.14 2.93 -11.17
CA ARG A 418 -9.89 1.96 -12.25
C ARG A 418 -11.12 1.65 -13.09
N ASN A 419 -12.28 1.46 -12.45
CA ASN A 419 -13.48 0.93 -13.11
C ASN A 419 -14.42 2.02 -13.62
N THR A 420 -14.27 3.26 -13.16
CA THR A 420 -15.19 4.36 -13.52
C THR A 420 -14.45 5.57 -14.04
N LEU A 421 -13.51 6.15 -13.27
CA LEU A 421 -12.89 7.42 -13.64
C LEU A 421 -11.93 7.29 -14.82
N VAL A 422 -11.01 6.32 -14.80
CA VAL A 422 -10.03 6.10 -15.87
C VAL A 422 -10.71 5.77 -17.20
N PRO A 423 -11.72 4.87 -17.26
CA PRO A 423 -12.48 4.64 -18.48
C PRO A 423 -13.18 5.90 -19.00
N LEU A 424 -13.80 6.69 -18.11
CA LEU A 424 -14.44 7.95 -18.49
C LEU A 424 -13.43 8.97 -19.05
N LEU A 425 -12.27 9.12 -18.42
CA LEU A 425 -11.21 10.00 -18.93
C LEU A 425 -10.64 9.50 -20.26
N ARG A 426 -10.55 8.18 -20.45
CA ARG A 426 -10.15 7.57 -21.73
C ARG A 426 -11.18 7.86 -22.83
N ASP A 427 -12.47 7.76 -22.52
CA ASP A 427 -13.56 8.10 -23.45
C ASP A 427 -13.51 9.58 -23.86
N MET A 428 -13.29 10.48 -22.89
CA MET A 428 -13.24 11.93 -23.13
C MET A 428 -11.99 12.41 -23.85
N TYR A 429 -10.81 11.86 -23.53
CA TYR A 429 -9.51 12.42 -23.94
C TYR A 429 -8.64 11.44 -24.75
N GLY A 430 -9.11 10.22 -25.01
CA GLY A 430 -8.35 9.15 -25.66
C GLY A 430 -7.28 8.52 -24.77
N ASP A 431 -6.53 7.54 -25.28
CA ASP A 431 -5.54 6.78 -24.50
C ASP A 431 -4.31 7.58 -24.05
N GLY A 432 -4.05 8.75 -24.66
CA GLY A 432 -2.87 9.55 -24.39
C GLY A 432 -2.83 10.21 -23.01
N PHE A 433 -3.97 10.37 -22.33
CA PHE A 433 -4.01 11.11 -21.05
C PHE A 433 -3.19 10.43 -19.94
N LEU A 434 -3.09 9.11 -19.94
CA LEU A 434 -2.30 8.35 -18.96
C LEU A 434 -0.79 8.62 -19.11
N ASN A 435 -0.32 8.79 -20.35
CA ASN A 435 1.06 9.20 -20.61
C ASN A 435 1.30 10.63 -20.12
N ASN A 436 0.34 11.54 -20.36
CA ASN A 436 0.44 12.92 -19.86
C ASN A 436 0.50 12.99 -18.33
N LEU A 437 -0.29 12.16 -17.62
CA LEU A 437 -0.22 12.06 -16.15
C LEU A 437 1.13 11.52 -15.68
N SER A 438 1.71 10.56 -16.42
CA SER A 438 3.03 10.00 -16.11
C SER A 438 4.12 11.06 -16.31
N SER A 439 4.07 11.82 -17.42
CA SER A 439 4.99 12.94 -17.69
C SER A 439 4.87 14.03 -16.64
N LEU A 440 3.65 14.41 -16.25
CA LEU A 440 3.42 15.39 -15.18
C LEU A 440 4.00 14.92 -13.83
N GLY A 441 3.87 13.62 -13.53
CA GLY A 441 4.53 13.02 -12.37
C GLY A 441 6.06 13.12 -12.46
N ALA A 442 6.66 12.80 -13.61
CA ALA A 442 8.10 12.91 -13.81
C ALA A 442 8.61 14.36 -13.71
N GLU A 443 7.93 15.32 -14.35
CA GLU A 443 8.25 16.75 -14.27
C GLU A 443 8.11 17.28 -12.83
N SER A 444 7.09 16.83 -12.10
CA SER A 444 6.92 17.12 -10.67
C SER A 444 8.13 16.67 -9.86
N THR A 445 8.64 15.45 -10.08
CA THR A 445 9.85 14.93 -9.41
C THR A 445 11.09 15.74 -9.78
N GLN A 446 11.29 16.08 -11.06
CA GLN A 446 12.44 16.89 -11.50
C GLN A 446 12.40 18.30 -10.91
N CYS A 447 11.21 18.91 -10.85
CA CYS A 447 11.00 20.21 -10.21
C CYS A 447 11.28 20.12 -8.70
N ALA A 448 10.86 19.03 -8.04
CA ALA A 448 11.17 18.77 -6.64
C ALA A 448 12.68 18.72 -6.40
N GLU A 449 13.42 17.98 -7.21
CA GLU A 449 14.88 17.87 -7.09
C GLU A 449 15.58 19.21 -7.32
N LEU A 450 15.13 19.98 -8.33
CA LEU A 450 15.65 21.31 -8.60
C LEU A 450 15.41 22.27 -7.42
N VAL A 451 14.17 22.33 -6.92
CA VAL A 451 13.79 23.20 -5.80
C VAL A 451 14.51 22.78 -4.53
N ASP A 452 14.59 21.48 -4.25
CA ASP A 452 15.29 20.96 -3.08
C ASP A 452 16.77 21.30 -3.13
N THR A 453 17.45 21.04 -4.25
CA THR A 453 18.89 21.29 -4.39
C THR A 453 19.24 22.79 -4.41
N ARG A 454 18.46 23.60 -5.12
CA ARG A 454 18.81 25.02 -5.39
C ARG A 454 18.22 26.00 -4.38
N VAL A 455 17.07 25.69 -3.79
CA VAL A 455 16.34 26.61 -2.91
C VAL A 455 16.32 26.09 -1.47
N LEU A 456 15.88 24.85 -1.26
CA LEU A 456 15.67 24.34 0.10
C LEU A 456 17.00 23.99 0.79
N ALA A 457 17.91 23.26 0.13
CA ALA A 457 19.16 22.81 0.73
C ALA A 457 20.04 23.96 1.27
N PRO A 458 20.21 25.12 0.57
CA PRO A 458 20.88 26.28 1.15
C PRO A 458 20.23 26.78 2.45
N ILE A 459 18.90 26.83 2.51
CA ILE A 459 18.15 27.27 3.69
C ILE A 459 18.27 26.22 4.81
N MET A 460 18.14 24.94 4.46
CA MET A 460 18.23 23.82 5.40
C MET A 460 19.62 23.71 6.04
N ARG A 461 20.69 24.15 5.36
CA ARG A 461 22.04 24.25 5.97
C ARG A 461 22.12 25.27 7.11
N SER A 462 21.22 26.25 7.17
CA SER A 462 21.13 27.17 8.31
C SER A 462 20.40 26.56 9.51
N VAL A 463 19.74 25.41 9.32
CA VAL A 463 18.96 24.77 10.37
C VAL A 463 19.91 24.11 11.36
N GLY A 464 19.85 24.55 12.60
CA GLY A 464 20.54 23.90 13.71
C GLY A 464 19.56 23.27 14.68
N THR A 465 20.03 22.27 15.42
CA THR A 465 19.20 21.52 16.36
C THR A 465 19.96 21.20 17.64
N SER A 466 19.23 21.13 18.74
CA SER A 466 19.69 20.70 20.04
C SER A 466 18.56 20.01 20.81
N GLU A 467 18.84 19.57 22.04
CA GLU A 467 17.82 19.02 22.95
C GLU A 467 16.78 20.10 23.28
N VAL A 468 17.19 21.36 23.41
CA VAL A 468 16.30 22.47 23.81
C VAL A 468 15.43 23.00 22.66
N ALA A 469 16.00 23.17 21.46
CA ALA A 469 15.32 23.84 20.35
C ALA A 469 15.82 23.43 18.96
N VAL A 470 15.09 23.86 17.94
CA VAL A 470 15.50 23.90 16.54
C VAL A 470 15.50 25.34 16.09
N TRP A 471 16.49 25.79 15.34
CA TRP A 471 16.54 27.16 14.83
C TRP A 471 16.85 27.21 13.34
N LEU A 472 16.46 28.29 12.68
CA LEU A 472 16.72 28.55 11.27
C LEU A 472 16.84 30.05 10.96
N ASP A 473 17.54 30.37 9.88
CA ASP A 473 17.65 31.74 9.40
C ASP A 473 16.44 32.13 8.53
N CYS A 474 15.51 32.90 9.09
CA CYS A 474 14.36 33.41 8.33
C CYS A 474 14.74 34.54 7.37
N GLY A 475 15.94 35.12 7.48
CA GLY A 475 16.45 36.06 6.49
C GLY A 475 16.63 35.42 5.11
N LEU A 476 17.00 34.14 5.07
CA LEU A 476 17.10 33.37 3.81
C LEU A 476 15.73 33.03 3.20
N LEU A 477 14.66 33.17 3.98
CA LEU A 477 13.28 32.90 3.58
C LEU A 477 12.50 34.16 3.21
N ALA A 478 12.93 35.34 3.65
CA ALA A 478 12.18 36.59 3.55
C ALA A 478 11.70 36.89 2.12
N ASP A 479 12.60 36.74 1.13
CA ASP A 479 12.30 36.99 -0.29
C ASP A 479 11.69 35.79 -1.02
N GLN A 480 11.45 34.68 -0.32
CA GLN A 480 10.94 33.45 -0.92
C GLN A 480 9.40 33.41 -0.90
N PRO A 481 8.75 32.82 -1.91
CA PRO A 481 7.30 32.70 -1.93
C PRO A 481 6.81 31.81 -0.77
N LEU A 482 5.57 32.03 -0.32
CA LEU A 482 4.93 31.26 0.76
C LEU A 482 5.04 29.74 0.59
N PHE A 483 5.10 29.28 -0.66
CA PHE A 483 5.36 27.88 -1.00
C PHE A 483 6.67 27.35 -0.37
N VAL A 484 7.78 28.08 -0.50
CA VAL A 484 9.09 27.70 0.08
C VAL A 484 9.02 27.72 1.60
N TRP A 485 8.33 28.71 2.18
CA TRP A 485 8.05 28.74 3.62
C TRP A 485 7.34 27.47 4.10
N LYS A 486 6.25 27.09 3.44
CA LYS A 486 5.50 25.86 3.78
C LYS A 486 6.40 24.63 3.69
N GLU A 487 7.23 24.56 2.66
CA GLU A 487 8.09 23.41 2.40
C GLU A 487 9.25 23.28 3.41
N VAL A 488 9.94 24.38 3.75
CA VAL A 488 10.99 24.37 4.79
C VAL A 488 10.40 24.01 6.16
N PHE A 489 9.28 24.62 6.55
CA PHE A 489 8.64 24.30 7.83
C PHE A 489 8.10 22.87 7.86
N ARG A 490 7.65 22.32 6.72
CA ARG A 490 7.27 20.91 6.59
C ARG A 490 8.47 20.00 6.87
N GLN A 491 9.61 20.25 6.24
CA GLN A 491 10.84 19.46 6.47
C GLN A 491 11.33 19.58 7.93
N VAL A 492 11.39 20.78 8.48
CA VAL A 492 11.79 21.01 9.89
C VAL A 492 10.83 20.30 10.86
N CYS A 493 9.52 20.40 10.66
CA CYS A 493 8.55 19.79 11.55
C CYS A 493 8.54 18.25 11.47
N HIS A 494 8.61 17.68 10.27
CA HIS A 494 8.54 16.22 10.07
C HIS A 494 9.86 15.53 10.38
N SER A 495 10.98 16.06 9.86
CA SER A 495 12.27 15.37 9.93
C SER A 495 13.04 15.64 11.22
N ILE A 496 12.85 16.81 11.86
CA ILE A 496 13.65 17.22 13.03
C ILE A 496 12.81 17.22 14.31
N MET A 497 11.55 17.69 14.25
CA MET A 497 10.70 17.81 15.44
C MET A 497 9.71 16.66 15.65
N GLY A 498 9.45 15.81 14.66
CA GLY A 498 8.50 14.70 14.76
C GLY A 498 7.03 15.10 14.93
N ASN A 499 6.66 16.35 14.64
CA ASN A 499 5.38 16.96 15.05
C ASN A 499 4.49 17.42 13.88
N SER A 500 3.19 17.64 14.17
CA SER A 500 2.17 18.12 13.22
C SER A 500 2.52 19.46 12.53
N MET A 501 2.08 19.67 11.29
CA MET A 501 2.45 20.86 10.48
C MET A 501 2.02 22.20 11.09
N VAL A 502 2.81 23.26 10.81
CA VAL A 502 2.44 24.65 11.13
C VAL A 502 1.27 25.08 10.25
N ARG A 503 0.27 25.74 10.83
CA ARG A 503 -0.88 26.28 10.08
C ARG A 503 -0.45 27.49 9.25
N GLU A 504 -1.20 27.75 8.18
CA GLU A 504 -0.90 28.82 7.24
C GLU A 504 -1.00 30.22 7.85
N LYS A 505 -1.97 30.47 8.73
CA LYS A 505 -2.14 31.78 9.39
C LYS A 505 -0.91 32.20 10.21
N PRO A 506 -0.36 31.38 11.12
CA PRO A 506 0.90 31.68 11.82
C PRO A 506 2.09 31.97 10.90
N LEU A 507 2.19 31.30 9.74
CA LEU A 507 3.26 31.57 8.78
C LEU A 507 3.13 32.97 8.17
N HIS A 508 1.92 33.38 7.80
CA HIS A 508 1.68 34.75 7.31
C HIS A 508 2.00 35.81 8.37
N GLU A 509 1.63 35.56 9.63
CA GLU A 509 1.96 36.47 10.74
C GLU A 509 3.49 36.59 10.95
N LEU A 510 4.23 35.50 10.76
CA LEU A 510 5.69 35.51 10.80
C LEU A 510 6.30 36.30 9.63
N ILE A 511 5.81 36.09 8.40
CA ILE A 511 6.27 36.82 7.20
C ILE A 511 6.04 38.33 7.39
N GLN A 512 4.84 38.74 7.80
CA GLN A 512 4.52 40.15 8.07
C GLN A 512 5.40 40.77 9.16
N LYS A 513 5.78 39.98 10.18
CA LYS A 513 6.71 40.44 11.22
C LYS A 513 8.10 40.71 10.64
N LEU A 514 8.60 39.86 9.75
CA LEU A 514 9.90 40.05 9.09
C LEU A 514 9.91 41.27 8.17
N GLU A 515 8.87 41.45 7.36
CA GLU A 515 8.70 42.64 6.50
C GLU A 515 8.72 43.94 7.32
N ARG A 516 8.05 43.95 8.48
CA ARG A 516 8.06 45.10 9.40
C ARG A 516 9.43 45.35 10.05
N MET A 517 10.23 44.31 10.25
CA MET A 517 11.60 44.45 10.75
C MET A 517 12.54 45.03 9.67
N GLU A 518 12.28 44.75 8.39
CA GLU A 518 13.04 45.28 7.26
C GLU A 518 12.69 46.73 6.88
N ALA A 519 11.41 47.10 6.94
CA ALA A 519 10.94 48.44 6.60
C ALA A 519 11.51 49.55 7.53
N GLY A 520 12.19 49.18 8.63
CA GLY A 520 12.69 50.12 9.62
C GLY A 520 11.56 50.92 10.29
N PRO A 521 11.87 51.85 11.21
CA PRO A 521 10.87 52.69 11.85
C PRO A 521 10.28 53.71 10.86
N HIS A 522 9.28 53.32 10.08
CA HIS A 522 8.52 54.22 9.21
C HIS A 522 7.25 54.71 9.92
N GLY A 523 7.32 55.91 10.50
CA GLY A 523 6.14 56.66 10.94
C GLY A 523 6.34 57.51 12.19
N LYS A 524 6.04 58.80 12.10
CA LYS A 524 5.94 59.72 13.25
C LYS A 524 4.80 59.27 14.17
N ALA A 525 5.09 58.60 15.28
CA ALA A 525 4.46 58.77 16.61
C ALA A 525 4.72 57.59 17.57
N LYS A 526 5.32 57.90 18.73
CA LYS A 526 5.10 57.35 20.09
C LYS A 526 5.17 55.84 20.42
N HIS A 527 5.29 54.92 19.48
CA HIS A 527 5.63 53.52 19.79
C HIS A 527 6.90 53.11 19.05
N LYS A 528 8.05 53.26 19.74
CA LYS A 528 9.27 52.55 19.36
C LYS A 528 8.90 51.07 19.16
N ASN A 529 9.19 50.53 17.99
CA ASN A 529 9.01 49.11 17.71
C ASN A 529 10.03 48.33 18.56
N LYS A 530 9.70 48.07 19.84
CA LYS A 530 10.57 47.38 20.81
C LYS A 530 11.03 46.01 20.29
N ASP A 531 10.19 45.36 19.46
CA ASP A 531 10.47 44.10 18.78
C ASP A 531 11.75 44.16 17.90
N ALA A 532 12.10 45.32 17.34
CA ALA A 532 13.28 45.50 16.50
C ALA A 532 14.59 45.64 17.30
N GLU A 533 14.52 45.99 18.59
CA GLU A 533 15.70 46.19 19.44
C GLU A 533 16.14 44.89 20.15
N VAL A 534 15.23 43.97 20.49
CA VAL A 534 15.51 42.78 21.33
C VAL A 534 15.11 41.44 20.67
N GLY A 535 14.18 41.43 19.73
CA GLY A 535 13.51 40.22 19.21
C GLY A 535 12.06 40.13 19.67
N SER A 536 11.31 39.12 19.21
CA SER A 536 9.89 38.96 19.57
C SER A 536 9.45 37.50 19.65
N TRP A 537 8.54 37.21 20.58
CA TRP A 537 7.87 35.91 20.66
C TRP A 537 6.84 35.74 19.55
N VAL A 538 6.79 34.53 19.00
CA VAL A 538 5.88 34.11 17.94
C VAL A 538 5.27 32.76 18.32
N THR A 539 3.98 32.60 18.10
CA THR A 539 3.27 31.35 18.35
C THR A 539 3.00 30.65 17.03
N LEU A 540 3.82 29.66 16.70
CA LEU A 540 3.62 28.85 15.49
C LEU A 540 2.67 27.68 15.72
N LYS A 541 2.65 27.10 16.94
CA LYS A 541 1.75 26.01 17.32
C LYS A 541 1.23 26.21 18.75
N LYS A 542 0.13 25.52 19.09
CA LYS A 542 -0.53 25.62 20.42
C LYS A 542 0.24 24.97 21.58
N GLY A 543 1.37 24.30 21.32
CA GLY A 543 2.13 23.55 22.34
C GLY A 543 3.61 23.90 22.43
N ASN A 544 4.13 24.73 21.54
CA ASN A 544 5.50 25.21 21.60
C ASN A 544 5.53 26.73 21.42
N ARG A 545 6.58 27.36 21.94
CA ARG A 545 6.82 28.79 21.75
C ARG A 545 8.00 28.95 20.80
N SER A 546 7.98 30.03 20.04
CA SER A 546 9.07 30.38 19.15
C SER A 546 9.53 31.80 19.43
N PHE A 547 10.82 32.05 19.25
CA PHE A 547 11.43 33.35 19.45
C PHE A 547 12.16 33.78 18.18
N LEU A 548 11.77 34.93 17.63
CA LEU A 548 12.43 35.54 16.48
C LEU A 548 13.42 36.58 16.98
N THR A 549 14.70 36.30 16.79
CA THR A 549 15.79 37.21 17.18
C THR A 549 15.87 38.42 16.23
N LYS A 550 16.56 39.48 16.66
CA LYS A 550 16.91 40.63 15.81
C LYS A 550 17.68 40.25 14.55
N GLY A 551 18.51 39.20 14.63
CA GLY A 551 19.27 38.68 13.48
C GLY A 551 18.45 37.81 12.53
N LYS A 552 17.10 37.90 12.59
CA LYS A 552 16.15 37.08 11.81
C LYS A 552 16.29 35.57 12.01
N GLN A 553 17.00 35.14 13.06
CA GLN A 553 17.03 33.73 13.45
C GLN A 553 15.77 33.40 14.22
N LEU A 554 15.01 32.41 13.75
CA LEU A 554 13.85 31.88 14.45
C LEU A 554 14.27 30.67 15.27
N ILE A 555 14.02 30.71 16.57
CA ILE A 555 14.25 29.62 17.51
C ILE A 555 12.89 29.00 17.86
N ILE A 556 12.73 27.70 17.63
CA ILE A 556 11.53 26.92 17.90
C ILE A 556 11.87 25.95 19.03
N PHE A 557 11.35 26.21 20.23
CA PHE A 557 11.60 25.34 21.38
C PHE A 557 10.88 23.99 21.23
N ARG A 558 11.46 22.93 21.79
CA ARG A 558 10.82 21.61 21.84
C ARG A 558 9.56 21.65 22.70
N ASP A 559 8.61 20.77 22.40
CA ASP A 559 7.30 20.76 23.06
C ASP A 559 7.38 20.54 24.58
N ARG A 560 8.37 19.78 25.07
CA ARG A 560 8.59 19.55 26.50
C ARG A 560 9.26 20.75 27.21
N PHE A 561 9.81 21.70 26.48
CA PHE A 561 10.49 22.82 27.11
C PHE A 561 9.51 23.74 27.85
N PHE A 562 8.32 23.95 27.28
CA PHE A 562 7.24 24.75 27.88
C PHE A 562 6.09 23.83 28.33
N PRO A 563 6.10 23.32 29.57
CA PRO A 563 5.09 22.38 30.01
C PRO A 563 3.74 23.06 30.26
N ARG A 564 2.65 22.27 30.23
CA ARG A 564 1.31 22.76 30.60
C ARG A 564 1.16 23.02 32.09
N SER A 565 1.93 22.30 32.91
CA SER A 565 2.04 22.45 34.35
C SER A 565 3.53 22.60 34.69
N VAL A 566 3.89 23.52 35.58
CA VAL A 566 5.29 23.77 35.95
C VAL A 566 5.93 22.48 36.47
N TYR A 567 7.18 22.22 36.09
CA TYR A 567 7.88 20.99 36.48
C TYR A 567 8.19 20.92 37.98
N VAL A 568 8.38 22.08 38.61
CA VAL A 568 8.75 22.20 40.02
C VAL A 568 8.09 23.45 40.60
N ALA A 569 7.65 23.37 41.84
CA ALA A 569 7.17 24.54 42.58
C ALA A 569 8.36 25.43 42.98
N SER A 570 8.19 26.75 42.91
CA SER A 570 9.19 27.68 43.47
C SER A 570 9.37 27.40 44.97
N GLN A 571 10.57 27.63 45.47
CA GLN A 571 11.03 27.37 46.84
C GLN A 571 11.19 25.88 47.19
N PHE A 572 11.33 24.99 46.20
CA PHE A 572 11.66 23.58 46.46
C PHE A 572 13.08 23.46 47.04
N PRO A 573 13.29 22.88 48.23
CA PRO A 573 14.62 22.79 48.84
C PRO A 573 15.50 21.76 48.11
N ILE A 574 16.79 22.05 47.99
CA ILE A 574 17.78 21.12 47.43
C ILE A 574 19.00 21.00 48.34
N VAL A 575 19.66 19.84 48.31
CA VAL A 575 20.88 19.57 49.07
C VAL A 575 22.09 19.62 48.14
N ALA A 576 23.14 20.33 48.56
CA ALA A 576 24.38 20.44 47.79
C ALA A 576 25.04 19.06 47.63
N GLY A 577 25.47 18.70 46.41
CA GLY A 577 26.09 17.41 46.09
C GLY A 577 25.13 16.31 45.63
N GLU A 578 23.81 16.51 45.78
CA GLU A 578 22.80 15.59 45.24
C GLU A 578 22.35 16.00 43.83
N ALA A 579 21.95 15.00 43.04
CA ALA A 579 21.38 15.20 41.71
C ALA A 579 19.85 15.14 41.77
N TYR A 580 19.19 16.11 41.15
CA TYR A 580 17.74 16.22 41.09
C TYR A 580 17.24 16.21 39.65
N THR A 581 16.06 15.62 39.40
CA THR A 581 15.42 15.63 38.09
C THR A 581 14.05 16.29 38.17
N PHE A 582 13.82 17.33 37.36
CA PHE A 582 12.57 18.07 37.26
C PHE A 582 12.04 18.05 35.83
N GLY A 583 11.23 17.05 35.51
CA GLY A 583 10.79 16.81 34.14
C GLY A 583 11.98 16.52 33.22
N PRO A 584 12.22 17.31 32.16
CA PRO A 584 13.36 17.14 31.25
C PRO A 584 14.66 17.75 31.79
N TRP A 585 14.64 18.38 32.97
CA TRP A 585 15.82 19.03 33.54
C TRP A 585 16.52 18.15 34.56
N GLU A 586 17.83 18.07 34.47
CA GLU A 586 18.72 17.54 35.49
C GLU A 586 19.47 18.70 36.15
N VAL A 587 19.50 18.69 37.47
CA VAL A 587 20.14 19.71 38.31
C VAL A 587 21.18 19.03 39.17
N GLN A 588 22.42 19.46 39.04
CA GLN A 588 23.53 19.02 39.88
C GLN A 588 24.17 20.22 40.54
N THR A 589 24.56 20.05 41.80
CA THR A 589 25.21 21.09 42.58
C THR A 589 26.47 20.55 43.24
N GLU A 590 27.53 21.36 43.27
CA GLU A 590 28.81 21.01 43.89
C GLU A 590 29.33 22.20 44.70
N LEU A 591 29.95 21.93 45.85
CA LEU A 591 30.63 22.94 46.64
C LEU A 591 32.11 23.01 46.23
N LEU A 592 32.53 24.17 45.75
CA LEU A 592 33.89 24.45 45.31
C LEU A 592 34.55 25.50 46.20
N GLU A 593 35.87 25.40 46.36
CA GLU A 593 36.66 26.45 47.02
C GLU A 593 36.75 27.69 46.11
N GLU A 594 36.86 28.90 46.67
CA GLU A 594 36.92 30.16 45.90
C GLU A 594 38.03 30.16 44.83
N GLN A 595 39.17 29.55 45.14
CA GLN A 595 40.33 29.43 44.26
C GLN A 595 40.18 28.40 43.13
N HIS A 596 39.05 27.68 43.05
CA HIS A 596 38.81 26.70 42.01
C HIS A 596 38.66 27.37 40.64
N ALA A 597 39.28 26.78 39.60
CA ALA A 597 39.33 27.39 38.26
C ALA A 597 37.94 27.70 37.68
N ILE A 598 36.98 26.79 37.85
CA ILE A 598 35.57 26.96 37.40
C ILE A 598 34.91 28.18 38.05
N VAL A 599 35.19 28.44 39.33
CA VAL A 599 34.63 29.59 40.05
C VAL A 599 35.16 30.88 39.44
N HIS A 600 36.47 30.98 39.22
CA HIS A 600 37.06 32.14 38.55
C HIS A 600 36.53 32.36 37.13
N GLU A 601 36.31 31.28 36.38
CA GLU A 601 35.77 31.37 35.02
C GLU A 601 34.31 31.85 34.98
N LEU A 602 33.46 31.29 35.85
CA LEU A 602 32.01 31.54 35.81
C LEU A 602 31.58 32.78 36.60
N ARG A 603 32.35 33.21 37.61
CA ARG A 603 32.02 34.36 38.48
C ARG A 603 31.89 35.66 37.71
N ASP A 604 32.81 35.92 36.77
CA ASP A 604 32.85 37.16 35.97
C ASP A 604 32.27 37.01 34.56
N ARG A 605 31.54 35.90 34.31
CA ARG A 605 30.91 35.63 33.03
C ARG A 605 29.88 36.71 32.67
N LYS A 606 29.79 37.02 31.38
CA LYS A 606 28.72 37.86 30.83
C LYS A 606 27.35 37.17 31.01
N PRO A 607 26.24 37.93 31.09
CA PRO A 607 24.91 37.34 31.17
C PRO A 607 24.62 36.36 30.04
N PHE A 608 24.02 35.23 30.37
CA PHE A 608 23.62 34.22 29.41
C PHE A 608 22.61 34.77 28.42
N THR A 609 22.81 34.41 27.16
CA THR A 609 21.84 34.61 26.10
C THR A 609 21.01 33.34 25.91
N VAL A 610 19.89 33.46 25.21
CA VAL A 610 19.11 32.28 24.78
C VAL A 610 19.97 31.31 23.95
N TRP A 611 20.98 31.80 23.22
CA TRP A 611 21.89 30.95 22.45
C TRP A 611 22.80 30.10 23.32
N ASP A 612 23.25 30.61 24.47
CA ASP A 612 24.07 29.83 25.41
C ASP A 612 23.28 28.60 25.89
N LEU A 613 22.02 28.81 26.28
CA LEU A 613 21.10 27.76 26.68
C LEU A 613 20.84 26.75 25.55
N VAL A 614 20.46 27.25 24.36
CA VAL A 614 20.07 26.40 23.23
C VAL A 614 21.24 25.56 22.72
N ARG A 615 22.45 26.13 22.64
CA ARG A 615 23.63 25.43 22.07
C ARG A 615 24.31 24.49 23.07
N SER A 616 24.22 24.78 24.36
CA SER A 616 24.87 23.97 25.41
C SER A 616 23.93 22.93 26.05
N ASN A 617 22.68 22.85 25.59
CA ASN A 617 21.62 22.01 26.20
C ASN A 617 21.42 22.27 27.69
N GLY A 618 21.67 23.49 28.16
CA GLY A 618 21.81 23.72 29.60
C GLY A 618 22.57 24.98 29.94
N LEU A 619 22.77 25.21 31.23
CA LEU A 619 23.53 26.34 31.78
C LEU A 619 24.34 25.89 32.99
N ALA A 620 25.54 26.44 33.16
CA ALA A 620 26.37 26.22 34.34
C ALA A 620 26.78 27.56 34.94
N TYR A 621 26.55 27.77 36.24
CA TYR A 621 26.82 29.02 36.92
C TYR A 621 27.22 28.81 38.38
N VAL A 622 27.80 29.85 38.98
CA VAL A 622 28.27 29.82 40.37
C VAL A 622 27.67 30.97 41.18
N PHE A 623 27.45 30.75 42.47
CA PHE A 623 27.14 31.80 43.43
C PHE A 623 27.73 31.45 44.82
N PRO A 624 27.98 32.44 45.69
CA PRO A 624 28.49 32.19 47.04
C PRO A 624 27.59 31.23 47.83
N ASN A 625 28.20 30.33 48.61
CA ASN A 625 27.47 29.36 49.41
C ASN A 625 26.53 30.04 50.42
N ALA A 626 25.42 29.39 50.72
CA ALA A 626 24.39 29.90 51.62
C ALA A 626 23.79 28.79 52.48
N PRO A 627 23.09 29.12 53.60
CA PRO A 627 22.58 28.11 54.52
C PRO A 627 21.54 27.17 53.91
N GLN A 628 20.75 27.66 52.95
CA GLN A 628 19.68 26.90 52.32
C GLN A 628 19.63 27.18 50.83
N LEU A 629 19.71 26.10 50.04
CA LEU A 629 19.55 26.13 48.59
C LEU A 629 18.11 25.74 48.22
N VAL A 630 17.53 26.45 47.26
CA VAL A 630 16.19 26.18 46.75
C VAL A 630 16.14 26.32 45.24
N ILE A 631 15.11 25.76 44.62
CA ILE A 631 14.71 26.14 43.26
C ILE A 631 13.87 27.41 43.31
N ASP A 632 14.31 28.45 42.62
CA ASP A 632 13.60 29.73 42.49
C ASP A 632 13.54 30.17 41.03
N CYS A 633 12.42 29.83 40.39
CA CYS A 633 12.17 30.16 38.98
C CYS A 633 12.04 31.67 38.72
N ASP A 634 11.82 32.48 39.76
CA ASP A 634 11.72 33.95 39.65
C ASP A 634 13.09 34.64 39.82
N SER A 635 14.13 33.90 40.22
CA SER A 635 15.43 34.46 40.51
C SER A 635 16.15 34.99 39.28
N ARG A 636 16.56 36.26 39.29
CA ARG A 636 17.27 36.94 38.18
C ARG A 636 18.62 37.50 38.61
N PHE A 637 19.50 36.60 39.06
CA PHE A 637 20.91 36.93 39.31
C PHE A 637 21.58 37.53 38.07
N ARG A 638 22.68 38.26 38.27
CA ARG A 638 23.40 39.02 37.23
C ARG A 638 23.57 38.24 35.91
N VAL A 639 23.91 36.96 36.00
CA VAL A 639 24.15 36.09 34.84
C VAL A 639 22.86 35.68 34.10
N MET A 640 21.70 35.62 34.75
CA MET A 640 20.41 35.23 34.13
C MET A 640 19.60 36.42 33.58
N ARG A 641 20.04 37.67 33.82
CA ARG A 641 19.27 38.89 33.47
C ARG A 641 19.05 39.11 31.97
N ALA A 642 19.85 38.50 31.10
CA ALA A 642 19.69 38.62 29.65
C ALA A 642 18.77 37.54 29.04
N ILE A 643 18.46 36.47 29.79
CA ILE A 643 17.42 35.50 29.40
C ILE A 643 16.05 36.09 29.76
N GLU A 644 15.11 36.00 28.84
CA GLU A 644 13.75 36.49 29.05
C GLU A 644 13.01 35.69 30.13
N LYS A 645 12.19 36.39 30.92
CA LYS A 645 11.48 35.81 32.08
C LYS A 645 10.68 34.55 31.71
N VAL A 646 10.02 34.58 30.56
CA VAL A 646 9.23 33.45 30.07
C VAL A 646 10.03 32.14 29.93
N VAL A 647 11.34 32.22 29.66
CA VAL A 647 12.24 31.05 29.59
C VAL A 647 12.68 30.64 31.00
N THR A 648 13.03 31.59 31.87
CA THR A 648 13.46 31.29 33.25
C THR A 648 12.33 30.73 34.10
N ASP A 649 11.07 31.11 33.84
CA ASP A 649 9.87 30.65 34.56
C ASP A 649 9.67 29.11 34.49
N VAL A 650 10.25 28.45 33.48
CA VAL A 650 10.12 27.00 33.25
C VAL A 650 11.41 26.23 33.54
N MET A 651 12.44 26.92 34.04
CA MET A 651 13.74 26.33 34.38
C MET A 651 13.85 26.14 35.90
N PRO A 652 14.39 25.01 36.37
CA PRO A 652 14.66 24.80 37.79
C PRO A 652 15.95 25.55 38.20
N ILE A 653 15.88 26.88 38.24
CA ILE A 653 17.02 27.72 38.61
C ILE A 653 17.28 27.55 40.11
N VAL A 654 18.47 27.10 40.46
CA VAL A 654 18.95 27.03 41.84
C VAL A 654 19.33 28.42 42.33
N SER A 655 18.83 28.78 43.52
CA SER A 655 19.12 30.01 44.27
C SER A 655 19.31 29.69 45.76
N CYS A 656 19.52 30.72 46.58
CA CYS A 656 19.55 30.61 48.03
C CYS A 656 18.47 31.46 48.70
N VAL A 657 18.02 31.02 49.88
CA VAL A 657 17.08 31.74 50.74
C VAL A 657 17.79 32.07 52.05
N GLY A 658 17.80 33.36 52.41
CA GLY A 658 18.66 33.91 53.46
C GLY A 658 19.69 34.87 52.83
N ALA A 659 19.72 36.10 53.31
CA ALA A 659 20.18 37.28 52.58
C ALA A 659 21.66 37.26 52.11
N PHE A 660 21.88 37.94 50.99
CA PHE A 660 23.18 38.53 50.59
C PHE A 660 23.49 39.85 51.33
N ASP A 661 22.68 40.19 52.35
CA ASP A 661 22.83 41.37 53.20
C ASP A 661 22.77 40.89 54.67
N ASP A 662 23.85 41.10 55.42
CA ASP A 662 24.04 40.80 56.85
C ASP A 662 24.36 39.34 57.27
N VAL A 663 25.42 38.75 56.70
CA VAL A 663 26.15 37.65 57.38
C VAL A 663 27.57 38.12 57.68
N ALA A 664 27.99 38.03 58.95
CA ALA A 664 29.33 38.37 59.40
C ALA A 664 30.39 37.58 58.58
N ALA A 665 31.39 38.30 58.10
CA ALA A 665 32.26 37.94 56.97
C ALA A 665 33.18 36.72 57.17
N ASP A 666 33.16 36.04 58.32
CA ASP A 666 34.28 35.17 58.71
C ASP A 666 34.04 33.65 58.54
N ASP A 667 32.83 33.18 58.18
CA ASP A 667 32.57 31.72 58.05
C ASP A 667 31.78 31.28 56.79
N VAL A 668 31.33 32.22 55.94
CA VAL A 668 30.57 31.94 54.70
C VAL A 668 31.39 32.18 53.43
N ALA A 669 32.58 32.78 53.55
CA ALA A 669 33.29 33.38 52.42
C ALA A 669 34.20 32.45 51.58
N SER A 670 34.46 31.20 52.00
CA SER A 670 35.45 30.35 51.31
C SER A 670 34.88 29.42 50.23
N LYS A 671 33.57 29.14 50.25
CA LYS A 671 32.93 28.14 49.37
C LYS A 671 31.90 28.75 48.44
N TRP A 672 31.87 28.22 47.22
CA TRP A 672 30.96 28.60 46.13
C TRP A 672 30.14 27.38 45.72
N VAL A 673 28.87 27.61 45.39
CA VAL A 673 28.01 26.58 44.81
C VAL A 673 28.13 26.65 43.31
N HIS A 674 28.61 25.59 42.68
CA HIS A 674 28.56 25.37 41.24
C HIS A 674 27.30 24.60 40.90
N VAL A 675 26.49 25.17 40.01
CA VAL A 675 25.25 24.56 39.54
C VAL A 675 25.40 24.22 38.07
N THR A 676 25.06 22.98 37.72
CA THR A 676 24.94 22.53 36.34
C THR A 676 23.49 22.14 36.08
N LEU A 677 22.87 22.79 35.09
CA LEU A 677 21.53 22.48 34.58
C LEU A 677 21.68 21.86 33.20
N VAL A 678 21.14 20.66 33.00
CA VAL A 678 21.13 19.98 31.70
C VAL A 678 19.69 19.66 31.30
N TYR A 679 19.35 19.89 30.04
CA TYR A 679 18.05 19.59 29.46
C TYR A 679 18.12 18.39 28.54
N HIS A 680 17.26 17.40 28.77
CA HIS A 680 17.14 16.18 27.99
C HIS A 680 15.76 16.12 27.34
N ASN A 681 15.69 16.12 26.01
CA ASN A 681 14.41 16.09 25.31
C ASN A 681 13.79 14.68 25.29
N THR A 682 14.62 13.64 25.34
CA THR A 682 14.20 12.24 25.40
C THR A 682 13.46 11.96 26.70
N ALA A 683 12.36 11.21 26.63
CA ALA A 683 11.79 10.63 27.83
C ALA A 683 12.76 9.55 28.30
N SER A 684 13.34 9.70 29.49
CA SER A 684 13.68 8.50 30.25
C SER A 684 12.37 7.76 30.46
N GLU A 685 12.31 6.52 29.95
CA GLU A 685 11.15 5.62 30.10
C GLU A 685 10.72 5.46 31.55
#